data_AF-A0A2A2RRB8-F1
#
_entry.id   AF-A0A2A2RRB8-F1
#
_cell.length_a   1.000
_cell.length_b   1.000
_cell.length_c   1.000
_cell.angle_alpha   90.00
_cell.angle_beta   90.00
_cell.angle_gamma   90.00
#
_symmetry.space_group_name_H-M   'P 1'
#
loop_
_entity.id
_entity.type
_entity.pdbx_description
1 polymer ?
#
loop_
_entity_poly.entity_id
_entity_poly.type
_entity_poly.pdbx_seq_one_letter_code
_entity_poly.pdbx_strand_id
1 'polypeptide(L)'
;MRFHVCLALAAIFPVVSPSSAAAPRALPAGELPKDIRLQPPKDLNGYFPFTPPASKAAWPARAEQVRSQMKVALGLWPMPAKTPLNAVIHGKIERDEYTVEKVYFESAPGFFVTGNLYRPKGKPGKAPVVLFAHGHWKDARLSEASEEVTRREIAIGAERFEEGGRSMFQSMCVQLARMGCVVWQWDMMSDSDAVQLSALTVHRFAKQRPDMAKTENWELHSAQAEANLQSIMGLQTLNAVRSLDFVLGLPDVDPTRVAITGASGGGTQTMILAGLDPRVTLSFPAVMVSTAMQGGCTCENASLLRINTGNVEFAALFAPKPQGMTTADDWTREMATKGFPDLKQLYTQLGAPNQVMLHRGEHFKHNYNAVARSGFYTWLNQHFKLGQKSPVIERDYQRLSKEQLTVWDAQHPAPKADDADFERKLLRWLKDDAEKQLAASATSLATFRQLAGQGVEAILGRTLATAGTVEWDRKTKTDRGSYIEMAGLLQNKTHGEEIPVVWLYPKKWSGRAVVWLDDSGKAALYQADGSLQPEVKKLVEAGATVLGADLFFQGEFTKDGQAPKQNRVVANTREFAAYTYGYNHSLFAQRAHDVLTMVKYLRSYETSAQHPKPSSVDVAGFGGTGPVVAAARAVAREAIDRAAVETGGFRFSKLTDYRDVNFLPGGAKYGDVPGLLALGAPGKLWLAGEGTAAPALTEQMHKLANSPIQVSAKADRAAAAQWLLAP
;
A
#
# COMPACT_ATOMS: atom_id res chain seq x y z
N MET A 1 72.14 12.85 -41.68
CA MET A 1 71.59 11.80 -42.57
C MET A 1 70.10 11.66 -42.28
N ARG A 2 69.25 12.07 -43.23
CA ARG A 2 67.79 11.91 -43.17
C ARG A 2 67.46 10.49 -43.63
N PHE A 3 66.81 9.69 -42.80
CA PHE A 3 66.16 8.46 -43.23
C PHE A 3 64.66 8.70 -43.35
N HIS A 4 64.12 8.49 -44.55
CA HIS A 4 62.69 8.46 -44.84
C HIS A 4 62.18 7.04 -44.55
N VAL A 5 61.14 6.92 -43.74
CA VAL A 5 60.33 5.70 -43.64
C VAL A 5 58.93 6.04 -44.13
N CYS A 6 58.55 5.46 -45.26
CA CYS A 6 57.20 5.53 -45.82
C CYS A 6 56.23 4.73 -44.92
N LEU A 7 55.24 5.39 -44.34
CA LEU A 7 54.06 4.73 -43.76
C LEU A 7 52.91 4.77 -44.78
N ALA A 8 52.47 3.60 -45.20
CA ALA A 8 51.29 3.42 -46.02
C ALA A 8 50.02 3.72 -45.19
N LEU A 9 49.21 4.66 -45.68
CA LEU A 9 47.87 4.95 -45.15
C LEU A 9 46.91 3.84 -45.61
N ALA A 10 46.57 2.92 -44.70
CA ALA A 10 45.42 2.06 -44.86
C ALA A 10 44.17 2.85 -44.44
N ALA A 11 43.34 3.23 -45.41
CA ALA A 11 42.03 3.81 -45.17
C ALA A 11 41.10 2.74 -44.56
N ILE A 12 40.89 2.81 -43.25
CA ILE A 12 39.84 2.04 -42.57
C ILE A 12 38.52 2.75 -42.85
N PHE A 13 37.75 2.25 -43.81
CA PHE A 13 36.34 2.63 -43.94
C PHE A 13 35.59 2.14 -42.70
N PRO A 14 34.80 2.98 -42.02
CA PRO A 14 33.89 2.48 -41.01
C PRO A 14 32.88 1.57 -41.70
N VAL A 15 32.86 0.29 -41.31
CA VAL A 15 31.76 -0.61 -41.64
C VAL A 15 30.53 -0.06 -40.92
N VAL A 16 29.73 0.73 -41.63
CA VAL A 16 28.38 1.10 -41.20
C VAL A 16 27.59 -0.20 -41.17
N SER A 17 27.40 -0.76 -39.98
CA SER A 17 26.44 -1.83 -39.77
C SER A 17 25.08 -1.38 -40.33
N PRO A 18 24.36 -2.21 -41.09
CA PRO A 18 23.06 -1.82 -41.62
C PRO A 18 22.16 -1.44 -40.44
N SER A 19 21.77 -0.18 -40.39
CA SER A 19 20.78 0.36 -39.47
C SER A 19 19.54 -0.51 -39.56
N SER A 20 19.21 -1.25 -38.50
CA SER A 20 17.89 -1.88 -38.36
C SER A 20 16.84 -0.82 -38.61
N ALA A 21 15.86 -1.10 -39.46
CA ALA A 21 14.74 -0.17 -39.63
C ALA A 21 13.98 -0.08 -38.30
N ALA A 22 14.19 1.00 -37.55
CA ALA A 22 13.57 1.21 -36.25
C ALA A 22 12.06 1.40 -36.42
N ALA A 23 11.26 0.85 -35.48
CA ALA A 23 9.82 1.06 -35.48
C ALA A 23 9.48 2.57 -35.57
N PRO A 24 8.38 2.94 -36.26
CA PRO A 24 7.97 4.33 -36.37
C PRO A 24 7.88 4.99 -35.00
N ARG A 25 8.53 6.15 -34.85
CA ARG A 25 8.52 6.89 -33.58
C ARG A 25 7.32 7.83 -33.48
N ALA A 26 6.79 7.98 -32.27
CA ALA A 26 5.83 9.03 -31.94
C ALA A 26 6.55 10.38 -31.75
N LEU A 27 7.73 10.36 -31.14
CA LEU A 27 8.51 11.54 -30.80
C LEU A 27 9.83 11.57 -31.59
N PRO A 28 10.41 12.78 -31.81
CA PRO A 28 11.77 12.93 -32.29
C PRO A 28 12.77 12.06 -31.52
N ALA A 29 13.86 11.67 -32.19
CA ALA A 29 14.91 10.88 -31.54
C ALA A 29 15.51 11.63 -30.35
N GLY A 30 15.61 10.97 -29.19
CA GLY A 30 16.13 11.55 -27.94
C GLY A 30 15.12 12.35 -27.11
N GLU A 31 13.93 12.64 -27.63
CA GLU A 31 12.83 13.23 -26.86
C GLU A 31 12.04 12.13 -26.12
N LEU A 32 11.70 12.41 -24.86
CA LEU A 32 10.91 11.52 -24.00
C LEU A 32 9.47 12.03 -23.91
N PRO A 33 8.47 11.15 -23.70
CA PRO A 33 7.10 11.55 -23.43
C PRO A 33 7.00 12.52 -22.24
N LYS A 34 6.02 13.42 -22.26
CA LYS A 34 5.73 14.34 -21.14
C LYS A 34 4.89 13.63 -20.07
N ASP A 35 5.44 12.53 -19.57
CA ASP A 35 4.78 11.64 -18.62
C ASP A 35 5.16 12.00 -17.17
N ILE A 36 4.16 12.22 -16.31
CA ILE A 36 4.36 12.58 -14.90
C ILE A 36 5.21 11.55 -14.16
N ARG A 37 5.18 10.28 -14.57
CA ARG A 37 5.89 9.17 -13.92
C ARG A 37 7.41 9.25 -14.14
N LEU A 38 7.88 10.06 -15.10
CA LEU A 38 9.30 10.33 -15.29
C LEU A 38 9.87 11.30 -14.24
N GLN A 39 9.02 12.03 -13.51
CA GLN A 39 9.46 12.89 -12.39
C GLN A 39 10.07 12.06 -11.25
N PRO A 40 10.85 12.68 -10.33
CA PRO A 40 11.36 11.99 -9.15
C PRO A 40 10.23 11.30 -8.34
N PRO A 41 10.45 10.07 -7.84
CA PRO A 41 9.45 9.39 -7.03
C PRO A 41 9.17 10.16 -5.74
N LYS A 42 7.92 10.13 -5.29
CA LYS A 42 7.48 10.78 -4.05
C LYS A 42 8.02 10.01 -2.84
N ASP A 43 8.60 10.70 -1.88
CA ASP A 43 9.06 10.10 -0.63
C ASP A 43 8.17 10.48 0.57
N LEU A 44 8.53 10.00 1.76
CA LEU A 44 7.80 10.25 3.00
C LEU A 44 7.77 11.73 3.42
N ASN A 45 8.70 12.56 2.93
CA ASN A 45 8.81 14.00 3.20
C ASN A 45 8.14 14.85 2.11
N GLY A 46 7.54 14.23 1.10
CA GLY A 46 6.75 14.93 0.09
C GLY A 46 5.55 15.69 0.67
N TYR A 47 4.84 16.43 -0.19
CA TYR A 47 3.61 17.12 0.18
C TYR A 47 2.39 16.21 -0.01
N PHE A 48 1.57 16.04 1.03
CA PHE A 48 0.40 15.16 1.09
C PHE A 48 -0.86 15.97 1.45
N PRO A 49 -1.39 16.77 0.51
CA PRO A 49 -2.63 17.49 0.73
C PRO A 49 -3.81 16.52 0.87
N PHE A 50 -4.83 16.94 1.60
CA PHE A 50 -6.15 16.31 1.57
C PHE A 50 -7.11 17.28 0.88
N THR A 51 -7.74 16.82 -0.20
CA THR A 51 -8.78 17.60 -0.87
C THR A 51 -10.13 17.01 -0.48
N PRO A 52 -10.95 17.73 0.31
CA PRO A 52 -12.28 17.25 0.67
C PRO A 52 -13.12 17.01 -0.59
N PRO A 53 -13.97 15.96 -0.60
CA PRO A 53 -14.83 15.69 -1.73
C PRO A 53 -15.76 16.88 -2.02
N ALA A 54 -16.08 17.07 -3.30
CA ALA A 54 -16.94 18.17 -3.75
C ALA A 54 -18.35 18.13 -3.14
N SER A 55 -18.80 16.97 -2.66
CA SER A 55 -20.11 16.80 -2.02
C SER A 55 -20.07 15.75 -0.92
N LYS A 56 -21.03 15.86 0.03
CA LYS A 56 -21.28 14.85 1.07
C LYS A 56 -21.52 13.45 0.48
N ALA A 57 -22.18 13.37 -0.68
CA ALA A 57 -22.51 12.10 -1.32
C ALA A 57 -21.28 11.38 -1.90
N ALA A 58 -20.21 12.11 -2.23
CA ALA A 58 -18.97 11.52 -2.75
C ALA A 58 -18.05 10.96 -1.65
N TRP A 59 -18.20 11.41 -0.40
CA TRP A 59 -17.33 10.98 0.71
C TRP A 59 -17.35 9.47 0.99
N PRO A 60 -18.51 8.78 1.10
CA PRO A 60 -18.52 7.36 1.45
C PRO A 60 -17.73 6.48 0.48
N ALA A 61 -17.83 6.74 -0.82
CA ALA A 61 -17.10 5.98 -1.84
C ALA A 61 -15.58 6.20 -1.73
N ARG A 62 -15.13 7.45 -1.53
CA ARG A 62 -13.71 7.76 -1.33
C ARG A 62 -13.19 7.16 -0.03
N ALA A 63 -13.94 7.28 1.07
CA ALA A 63 -13.56 6.71 2.36
C ALA A 63 -13.40 5.19 2.27
N GLU A 64 -14.31 4.49 1.57
CA GLU A 64 -14.20 3.05 1.39
C GLU A 64 -13.03 2.64 0.51
N GLN A 65 -12.72 3.41 -0.54
CA GLN A 65 -11.52 3.20 -1.36
C GLN A 65 -10.26 3.26 -0.50
N VAL A 66 -10.09 4.31 0.31
CA VAL A 66 -8.90 4.49 1.16
C VAL A 66 -8.87 3.43 2.27
N ARG A 67 -10.00 3.07 2.90
CA ARG A 67 -10.06 1.96 3.87
C ARG A 67 -9.68 0.62 3.26
N SER A 68 -10.14 0.33 2.04
CA SER A 68 -9.83 -0.91 1.32
C SER A 68 -8.34 -0.97 1.00
N GLN A 69 -7.76 0.11 0.47
CA GLN A 69 -6.32 0.25 0.26
C GLN A 69 -5.54 0.05 1.56
N MET A 70 -5.96 0.69 2.65
CA MET A 70 -5.31 0.57 3.95
C MET A 70 -5.36 -0.87 4.48
N LYS A 71 -6.50 -1.57 4.40
CA LYS A 71 -6.61 -2.98 4.82
C LYS A 71 -5.68 -3.88 4.00
N VAL A 72 -5.63 -3.68 2.68
CA VAL A 72 -4.76 -4.47 1.80
C VAL A 72 -3.29 -4.20 2.11
N ALA A 73 -2.86 -2.93 2.10
CA ALA A 73 -1.49 -2.51 2.38
C ALA A 73 -0.95 -3.02 3.73
N LEU A 74 -1.82 -3.06 4.75
CA LEU A 74 -1.47 -3.53 6.10
C LEU A 74 -1.55 -5.06 6.25
N GLY A 75 -1.83 -5.79 5.17
CA GLY A 75 -1.93 -7.25 5.21
C GLY A 75 -3.23 -7.78 5.82
N LEU A 76 -4.19 -6.90 6.16
CA LEU A 76 -5.45 -7.20 6.86
C LEU A 76 -6.63 -7.52 5.91
N TRP A 77 -6.37 -7.65 4.61
CA TRP A 77 -7.35 -8.14 3.63
C TRP A 77 -6.89 -9.47 3.00
N PRO A 78 -7.66 -10.57 3.16
CA PRO A 78 -8.73 -10.70 4.15
C PRO A 78 -8.18 -10.57 5.58
N MET A 79 -9.05 -10.33 6.56
CA MET A 79 -8.64 -10.20 7.97
C MET A 79 -8.03 -11.53 8.44
N PRO A 80 -6.81 -11.55 9.01
CA PRO A 80 -6.25 -12.75 9.60
C PRO A 80 -7.21 -13.36 10.62
N ALA A 81 -7.24 -14.70 10.70
CA ALA A 81 -8.10 -15.41 11.64
C ALA A 81 -7.88 -14.90 13.09
N LYS A 82 -8.97 -14.46 13.72
CA LYS A 82 -8.98 -13.98 15.10
C LYS A 82 -8.98 -15.16 16.08
N THR A 83 -7.82 -15.75 16.34
CA THR A 83 -7.64 -16.86 17.29
C THR A 83 -8.00 -16.46 18.73
N PRO A 84 -8.17 -17.40 19.68
CA PRO A 84 -8.35 -17.04 21.09
C PRO A 84 -7.24 -16.12 21.59
N LEU A 85 -7.60 -15.11 22.40
CA LEU A 85 -6.64 -14.14 22.94
C LEU A 85 -5.71 -14.75 24.00
N ASN A 86 -6.11 -15.83 24.68
CA ASN A 86 -5.36 -16.40 25.80
C ASN A 86 -4.90 -15.33 26.82
N ALA A 87 -5.78 -14.37 27.11
CA ALA A 87 -5.43 -13.20 27.90
C ALA A 87 -5.20 -13.55 29.38
N VAL A 88 -4.12 -13.03 29.94
CA VAL A 88 -3.77 -13.14 31.35
C VAL A 88 -3.69 -11.75 31.94
N ILE A 89 -4.44 -11.53 33.03
CA ILE A 89 -4.42 -10.30 33.84
C ILE A 89 -3.94 -10.71 35.24
N HIS A 90 -2.84 -10.12 35.71
CA HIS A 90 -2.21 -10.50 36.99
C HIS A 90 -1.53 -9.31 37.67
N GLY A 91 -0.98 -9.54 38.87
CA GLY A 91 -0.16 -8.55 39.58
C GLY A 91 -0.93 -7.27 39.94
N LYS A 92 -2.16 -7.39 40.44
CA LYS A 92 -3.01 -6.25 40.78
C LYS A 92 -2.37 -5.36 41.85
N ILE A 93 -2.19 -4.09 41.51
CA ILE A 93 -1.69 -3.06 42.40
C ILE A 93 -2.83 -2.10 42.75
N GLU A 94 -3.12 -2.00 44.05
CA GLU A 94 -4.12 -1.07 44.58
C GLU A 94 -3.54 0.34 44.71
N ARG A 95 -4.34 1.33 44.29
CA ARG A 95 -4.16 2.77 44.57
C ARG A 95 -5.47 3.31 45.13
N ASP A 96 -5.46 4.57 45.54
CA ASP A 96 -6.63 5.18 46.20
C ASP A 96 -7.84 5.23 45.25
N GLU A 97 -7.64 5.76 44.04
CA GLU A 97 -8.71 6.05 43.08
C GLU A 97 -8.76 5.07 41.89
N TYR A 98 -7.77 4.19 41.76
CA TYR A 98 -7.63 3.27 40.64
C TYR A 98 -6.85 2.00 41.00
N THR A 99 -6.78 1.05 40.08
CA THR A 99 -5.89 -0.12 40.17
C THR A 99 -5.06 -0.22 38.90
N VAL A 100 -3.91 -0.89 39.00
CA VAL A 100 -3.05 -1.21 37.84
C VAL A 100 -2.80 -2.70 37.81
N GLU A 101 -2.99 -3.32 36.66
CA GLU A 101 -2.76 -4.76 36.45
C GLU A 101 -1.83 -4.97 35.24
N LYS A 102 -1.02 -6.02 35.32
CA LYS A 102 -0.15 -6.49 34.24
C LYS A 102 -0.96 -7.36 33.30
N VAL A 103 -0.78 -7.20 31.99
CA VAL A 103 -1.53 -7.96 30.99
C VAL A 103 -0.63 -8.43 29.86
N TYR A 104 -0.83 -9.68 29.45
CA TYR A 104 -0.42 -10.15 28.14
C TYR A 104 -1.52 -11.00 27.48
N PHE A 105 -1.56 -10.99 26.16
CA PHE A 105 -2.45 -11.84 25.36
C PHE A 105 -1.87 -12.04 23.95
N GLU A 106 -2.38 -13.01 23.19
CA GLU A 106 -1.97 -13.31 21.82
C GLU A 106 -2.80 -12.54 20.79
N SER A 107 -2.14 -11.73 19.93
CA SER A 107 -2.78 -11.11 18.77
C SER A 107 -2.85 -12.06 17.57
N ALA A 108 -1.87 -12.95 17.47
CA ALA A 108 -1.78 -14.12 16.59
C ALA A 108 -1.10 -15.25 17.38
N PRO A 109 -1.16 -16.53 16.95
CA PRO A 109 -0.58 -17.64 17.70
C PRO A 109 0.87 -17.40 18.14
N GLY A 110 1.07 -17.34 19.46
CA GLY A 110 2.36 -17.07 20.09
C GLY A 110 2.90 -15.65 19.93
N PHE A 111 2.17 -14.72 19.30
CA PHE A 111 2.56 -13.31 19.18
C PHE A 111 1.91 -12.48 20.28
N PHE A 112 2.68 -12.12 21.29
CA PHE A 112 2.16 -11.47 22.49
C PHE A 112 2.07 -9.95 22.35
N VAL A 113 0.96 -9.42 22.83
CA VAL A 113 0.78 -8.00 23.18
C VAL A 113 0.87 -7.90 24.69
N THR A 114 1.74 -7.01 25.17
CA THR A 114 1.98 -6.75 26.58
C THR A 114 1.57 -5.34 26.95
N GLY A 115 1.24 -5.10 28.22
CA GLY A 115 0.88 -3.77 28.69
C GLY A 115 0.35 -3.73 30.11
N ASN A 116 -0.16 -2.56 30.49
CA ASN A 116 -0.86 -2.39 31.77
C ASN A 116 -2.30 -1.92 31.57
N LEU A 117 -3.18 -2.47 32.41
CA LEU A 117 -4.59 -2.14 32.47
C LEU A 117 -4.86 -1.31 33.72
N TYR A 118 -5.33 -0.08 33.54
CA TYR A 118 -5.71 0.81 34.63
C TYR A 118 -7.23 0.82 34.74
N ARG A 119 -7.75 0.63 35.97
CA ARG A 119 -9.19 0.61 36.22
C ARG A 119 -9.60 1.62 37.28
N PRO A 120 -10.71 2.33 37.10
CA PRO A 120 -11.22 3.26 38.12
C PRO A 120 -11.77 2.49 39.33
N LYS A 121 -11.61 3.03 40.54
CA LYS A 121 -12.27 2.53 41.75
C LYS A 121 -13.56 3.29 42.05
N GLY A 122 -14.48 2.62 42.74
CA GLY A 122 -15.68 3.24 43.31
C GLY A 122 -16.72 3.71 42.30
N LYS A 123 -16.64 3.33 41.01
CA LYS A 123 -17.66 3.64 40.00
C LYS A 123 -18.54 2.42 39.73
N PRO A 124 -19.85 2.46 40.03
CA PRO A 124 -20.75 1.36 39.68
C PRO A 124 -21.01 1.34 38.17
N GLY A 125 -21.11 0.13 37.60
CA GLY A 125 -21.44 -0.08 36.19
C GLY A 125 -20.23 -0.11 35.24
N LYS A 126 -20.52 -0.12 33.94
CA LYS A 126 -19.52 -0.20 32.87
C LYS A 126 -18.86 1.15 32.63
N ALA A 127 -17.53 1.17 32.53
CA ALA A 127 -16.73 2.37 32.35
C ALA A 127 -16.37 2.59 30.86
N PRO A 128 -16.28 3.84 30.39
CA PRO A 128 -15.61 4.15 29.13
C PRO A 128 -14.21 3.56 29.09
N VAL A 129 -13.70 3.24 27.91
CA VAL A 129 -12.33 2.75 27.73
C VAL A 129 -11.51 3.70 26.86
N VAL A 130 -10.24 3.87 27.22
CA VAL A 130 -9.24 4.57 26.43
C VAL A 130 -8.11 3.62 26.07
N LEU A 131 -7.89 3.41 24.78
CA LEU A 131 -6.72 2.74 24.22
C LEU A 131 -5.59 3.76 24.08
N PHE A 132 -4.39 3.44 24.57
CA PHE A 132 -3.22 4.30 24.51
C PHE A 132 -2.04 3.62 23.81
N ALA A 133 -1.81 4.04 22.55
CA ALA A 133 -0.65 3.63 21.76
C ALA A 133 0.52 4.61 22.01
N HIS A 134 1.66 4.13 22.48
CA HIS A 134 2.84 5.00 22.55
C HIS A 134 3.60 5.07 21.23
N GLY A 135 4.41 6.13 21.05
CA GLY A 135 5.36 6.27 19.94
C GLY A 135 6.77 5.82 20.32
N HIS A 136 7.78 6.32 19.61
CA HIS A 136 9.19 5.92 19.72
C HIS A 136 9.91 6.51 20.96
N TRP A 137 9.35 6.31 22.15
CA TRP A 137 10.05 6.54 23.41
C TRP A 137 10.66 5.24 23.88
N LYS A 138 11.94 5.26 24.25
CA LYS A 138 12.62 4.07 24.78
C LYS A 138 11.96 3.65 26.08
N ASP A 139 11.59 2.37 26.16
CA ASP A 139 10.96 1.76 27.34
C ASP A 139 9.66 2.49 27.73
N ALA A 140 8.94 3.10 26.78
CA ALA A 140 7.89 4.11 26.99
C ALA A 140 7.07 3.93 28.27
N ARG A 141 6.31 2.84 28.39
CA ARG A 141 5.45 2.56 29.56
C ARG A 141 6.23 2.48 30.87
N LEU A 142 7.46 2.02 30.80
CA LEU A 142 8.41 1.83 31.90
C LEU A 142 9.37 3.03 32.06
N SER A 143 9.26 4.06 31.21
CA SER A 143 10.24 5.12 31.11
C SER A 143 10.12 6.11 32.27
N GLU A 144 11.29 6.56 32.73
CA GLU A 144 11.44 7.60 33.73
C GLU A 144 12.37 8.70 33.20
N ALA A 145 11.88 9.93 33.11
CA ALA A 145 12.72 11.09 32.89
C ALA A 145 13.55 11.39 34.15
N SER A 146 14.74 11.96 33.93
CA SER A 146 15.56 12.48 35.03
C SER A 146 14.91 13.70 35.65
N GLU A 147 15.24 13.97 36.92
CA GLU A 147 14.80 15.16 37.65
C GLU A 147 15.16 16.46 36.91
N GLU A 148 16.36 16.53 36.32
CA GLU A 148 16.80 17.69 35.53
C GLU A 148 15.91 17.92 34.30
N VAL A 149 15.64 16.85 33.53
CA VAL A 149 14.77 16.93 32.35
C VAL A 149 13.37 17.35 32.77
N THR A 150 12.81 16.74 33.82
CA THR A 150 11.47 17.08 34.31
C THR A 150 11.39 18.53 34.78
N ARG A 151 12.36 19.02 35.57
CA ARG A 151 12.39 20.43 36.00
C ARG A 151 12.51 21.40 34.85
N ARG A 152 13.28 21.05 33.81
CA ARG A 152 13.36 21.85 32.59
C ARG A 152 12.00 21.91 31.87
N GLU A 153 11.32 20.77 31.70
CA GLU A 153 10.00 20.72 31.08
C GLU A 153 8.96 21.50 31.90
N ILE A 154 9.05 21.48 33.24
CA ILE A 154 8.23 22.32 34.13
C ILE A 154 8.54 23.81 33.92
N ALA A 155 9.81 24.18 33.86
CA ALA A 155 10.24 25.57 33.70
C ALA A 155 9.74 26.20 32.39
N ILE A 156 9.63 25.41 31.32
CA ILE A 156 9.07 25.86 30.04
C ILE A 156 7.55 25.68 29.94
N GLY A 157 6.90 25.17 30.99
CA GLY A 157 5.44 24.95 31.05
C GLY A 157 4.92 23.74 30.28
N ALA A 158 5.81 22.85 29.82
CA ALA A 158 5.43 21.61 29.16
C ALA A 158 4.90 20.59 30.18
N GLU A 159 5.52 20.52 31.36
CA GLU A 159 5.08 19.66 32.47
C GLU A 159 4.67 20.49 33.68
N ARG A 160 3.99 19.86 34.66
CA ARG A 160 3.44 20.55 35.84
C ARG A 160 3.94 20.03 37.17
N PHE A 161 4.21 18.73 37.26
CA PHE A 161 4.49 18.04 38.50
C PHE A 161 5.80 17.26 38.39
N GLU A 162 6.54 17.14 39.50
CA GLU A 162 7.80 16.39 39.50
C GLU A 162 7.57 14.88 39.30
N GLU A 163 6.66 14.23 40.03
CA GLU A 163 6.43 12.79 39.84
C GLU A 163 5.76 12.49 38.50
N GLY A 164 4.67 13.21 38.17
CA GLY A 164 4.00 13.03 36.88
C GLY A 164 4.88 13.36 35.67
N GLY A 165 5.65 14.45 35.74
CA GLY A 165 6.58 14.85 34.68
C GLY A 165 7.75 13.89 34.51
N ARG A 166 8.03 13.01 35.49
CA ARG A 166 9.00 11.92 35.34
C ARG A 166 8.43 10.73 34.57
N SER A 167 7.12 10.53 34.52
CA SER A 167 6.52 9.52 33.63
C SER A 167 5.21 10.02 33.02
N MET A 168 5.34 10.69 31.87
CA MET A 168 4.19 11.17 31.09
C MET A 168 3.20 10.06 30.72
N PHE A 169 3.69 8.83 30.54
CA PHE A 169 2.87 7.67 30.16
C PHE A 169 1.97 7.20 31.30
N GLN A 170 2.52 7.10 32.51
CA GLN A 170 1.74 6.81 33.71
C GLN A 170 0.80 7.98 34.02
N SER A 171 1.25 9.24 33.91
CA SER A 171 0.39 10.44 34.08
C SER A 171 -0.88 10.34 33.26
N MET A 172 -0.75 9.92 31.99
CA MET A 172 -1.90 9.75 31.11
C MET A 172 -2.88 8.70 31.61
N CYS A 173 -2.39 7.52 31.94
CA CYS A 173 -3.24 6.42 32.37
C CYS A 173 -3.90 6.70 33.72
N VAL A 174 -3.14 7.27 34.67
CA VAL A 174 -3.62 7.59 36.02
C VAL A 174 -4.71 8.65 35.97
N GLN A 175 -4.51 9.74 35.23
CA GLN A 175 -5.52 10.79 35.17
C GLN A 175 -6.80 10.30 34.49
N LEU A 176 -6.70 9.52 33.42
CA LEU A 176 -7.88 8.92 32.76
C LEU A 176 -8.62 7.93 33.68
N ALA A 177 -7.90 7.12 34.45
CA ALA A 177 -8.50 6.24 35.45
C ALA A 177 -9.23 7.05 36.53
N ARG A 178 -8.64 8.13 37.04
CA ARG A 178 -9.29 9.07 37.97
C ARG A 178 -10.55 9.73 37.37
N MET A 179 -10.56 9.97 36.06
CA MET A 179 -11.73 10.46 35.34
C MET A 179 -12.83 9.39 35.18
N GLY A 180 -12.54 8.13 35.50
CA GLY A 180 -13.48 7.01 35.45
C GLY A 180 -13.40 6.17 34.19
N CYS A 181 -12.28 6.20 33.48
CA CYS A 181 -12.07 5.37 32.30
C CYS A 181 -11.24 4.15 32.66
N VAL A 182 -11.56 3.00 32.06
CA VAL A 182 -10.57 1.92 31.92
C VAL A 182 -9.54 2.39 30.90
N VAL A 183 -8.26 2.14 31.15
CA VAL A 183 -7.18 2.50 30.22
C VAL A 183 -6.36 1.27 29.89
N TRP A 184 -6.23 1.00 28.59
CA TRP A 184 -5.34 -0.02 28.08
C TRP A 184 -4.16 0.62 27.38
N GLN A 185 -2.99 0.55 28.03
CA GLN A 185 -1.72 0.96 27.45
C GLN A 185 -0.93 -0.28 27.08
N TRP A 186 -0.70 -0.48 25.78
CA TRP A 186 0.10 -1.60 25.28
C TRP A 186 1.47 -1.15 24.79
N ASP A 187 2.38 -2.11 24.76
CA ASP A 187 3.73 -1.94 24.26
C ASP A 187 3.73 -1.95 22.73
N MET A 188 4.32 -0.92 22.14
CA MET A 188 4.78 -0.94 20.76
C MET A 188 5.69 -2.15 20.56
N MET A 189 5.64 -2.77 19.38
CA MET A 189 6.54 -3.89 19.07
C MET A 189 8.00 -3.49 19.35
N SER A 190 8.77 -4.41 19.94
CA SER A 190 10.18 -4.19 20.31
C SER A 190 10.44 -3.17 21.43
N ASP A 191 9.43 -2.71 22.16
CA ASP A 191 9.63 -1.80 23.28
C ASP A 191 9.08 -2.38 24.59
N SER A 192 9.61 -1.92 25.72
CA SER A 192 9.19 -2.34 27.06
C SER A 192 9.23 -3.88 27.23
N ASP A 193 8.09 -4.58 27.37
CA ASP A 193 8.06 -6.05 27.53
C ASP A 193 7.82 -6.80 26.19
N ALA A 194 7.60 -6.11 25.07
CA ALA A 194 7.34 -6.72 23.76
C ALA A 194 8.66 -7.11 23.06
N VAL A 195 9.28 -8.21 23.49
CA VAL A 195 10.67 -8.55 23.15
C VAL A 195 10.86 -9.53 21.98
N GLN A 196 9.79 -10.14 21.45
CA GLN A 196 9.89 -11.24 20.47
C GLN A 196 10.56 -10.86 19.15
N LEU A 197 10.47 -9.59 18.77
CA LEU A 197 11.13 -9.01 17.60
C LEU A 197 12.00 -7.84 18.09
N SER A 198 13.25 -7.76 17.62
CA SER A 198 14.19 -6.71 18.08
C SER A 198 13.96 -5.34 17.45
N ALA A 199 14.58 -4.32 18.07
CA ALA A 199 14.49 -2.93 17.61
C ALA A 199 15.21 -2.74 16.28
N LEU A 200 16.18 -3.61 15.99
CA LEU A 200 16.87 -3.69 14.71
C LEU A 200 15.89 -4.08 13.60
N THR A 201 15.02 -5.06 13.83
CA THR A 201 14.00 -5.47 12.86
C THR A 201 12.84 -4.48 12.80
N VAL A 202 12.31 -4.03 13.94
CA VAL A 202 11.07 -3.24 14.00
C VAL A 202 11.30 -1.77 13.63
N HIS A 203 12.33 -1.13 14.20
CA HIS A 203 12.48 0.34 14.19
C HIS A 203 13.71 0.85 13.43
N ARG A 204 14.75 0.02 13.34
CA ARG A 204 16.09 0.42 12.86
C ARG A 204 16.57 -0.36 11.65
N PHE A 205 15.67 -1.06 10.95
CA PHE A 205 16.05 -1.79 9.75
C PHE A 205 16.62 -0.81 8.71
N ALA A 206 17.81 -1.13 8.21
CA ALA A 206 18.57 -0.22 7.36
C ALA A 206 19.03 -0.84 6.04
N LYS A 207 19.41 -2.12 6.01
CA LYS A 207 20.07 -2.74 4.86
C LYS A 207 19.44 -4.09 4.52
N GLN A 208 19.18 -4.30 3.23
CA GLN A 208 18.94 -5.65 2.73
C GLN A 208 20.24 -6.45 2.88
N ARG A 209 20.11 -7.73 3.19
CA ARG A 209 21.26 -8.63 3.35
C ARG A 209 21.10 -9.84 2.42
N PRO A 210 22.20 -10.42 1.91
CA PRO A 210 22.13 -11.57 0.99
C PRO A 210 21.35 -12.76 1.55
N ASP A 211 21.35 -12.97 2.86
CA ASP A 211 20.61 -14.04 3.53
C ASP A 211 19.09 -13.83 3.56
N MET A 212 18.60 -12.64 3.18
CA MET A 212 17.17 -12.35 2.99
C MET A 212 16.66 -12.74 1.60
N ALA A 213 17.55 -13.01 0.64
CA ALA A 213 17.20 -13.37 -0.73
C ALA A 213 16.79 -14.84 -0.85
N LYS A 214 15.71 -15.24 -0.16
CA LYS A 214 15.22 -16.62 -0.06
C LYS A 214 13.74 -16.70 -0.38
N THR A 215 13.33 -17.72 -1.15
CA THR A 215 11.92 -17.94 -1.51
C THR A 215 11.12 -18.70 -0.45
N GLU A 216 11.77 -19.17 0.61
CA GLU A 216 11.18 -19.94 1.71
C GLU A 216 11.76 -19.46 3.03
N ASN A 217 10.99 -19.62 4.12
CA ASN A 217 11.43 -19.23 5.48
C ASN A 217 11.96 -17.79 5.54
N TRP A 218 11.29 -16.89 4.82
CA TRP A 218 11.65 -15.49 4.77
C TRP A 218 11.29 -14.77 6.07
N GLU A 219 11.88 -13.59 6.20
CA GLU A 219 11.75 -12.67 7.33
C GLU A 219 11.16 -11.35 6.83
N LEU A 220 10.79 -10.47 7.76
CA LEU A 220 10.30 -9.13 7.50
C LEU A 220 11.31 -8.34 6.66
N HIS A 221 10.79 -7.39 5.88
CA HIS A 221 11.54 -6.55 4.92
C HIS A 221 12.13 -7.28 3.70
N SER A 222 12.03 -8.62 3.62
CA SER A 222 12.37 -9.37 2.41
C SER A 222 11.39 -9.10 1.26
N ALA A 223 11.81 -9.36 0.02
CA ALA A 223 10.93 -9.27 -1.14
C ALA A 223 9.70 -10.20 -1.00
N GLN A 224 9.87 -11.35 -0.36
CA GLN A 224 8.82 -12.32 -0.08
C GLN A 224 7.79 -11.79 0.92
N ALA A 225 8.24 -11.16 2.01
CA ALA A 225 7.34 -10.53 2.98
C ALA A 225 6.49 -9.45 2.30
N GLU A 226 7.13 -8.59 1.49
CA GLU A 226 6.44 -7.52 0.74
C GLU A 226 5.48 -8.09 -0.33
N ALA A 227 5.86 -9.14 -1.05
CA ALA A 227 5.01 -9.83 -2.02
C ALA A 227 3.78 -10.49 -1.36
N ASN A 228 3.81 -10.71 -0.04
CA ASN A 228 2.69 -11.21 0.76
C ASN A 228 2.01 -10.13 1.63
N LEU A 229 2.38 -8.85 1.49
CA LEU A 229 1.88 -7.71 2.29
C LEU A 229 2.10 -7.90 3.80
N GLN A 230 3.26 -8.42 4.18
CA GLN A 230 3.66 -8.65 5.56
C GLN A 230 4.62 -7.54 5.99
N SER A 231 4.18 -6.69 6.92
CA SER A 231 4.95 -5.53 7.39
C SER A 231 4.81 -5.32 8.88
N ILE A 232 5.78 -4.61 9.47
CA ILE A 232 5.71 -4.19 10.87
C ILE A 232 4.44 -3.36 11.13
N MET A 233 4.11 -2.40 10.25
CA MET A 233 2.90 -1.58 10.43
C MET A 233 1.63 -2.44 10.40
N GLY A 234 1.60 -3.47 9.56
CA GLY A 234 0.52 -4.47 9.53
C GLY A 234 0.38 -5.23 10.84
N LEU A 235 1.50 -5.74 11.39
CA LEU A 235 1.53 -6.44 12.68
C LEU A 235 1.13 -5.53 13.86
N GLN A 236 1.59 -4.28 13.89
CA GLN A 236 1.16 -3.30 14.89
C GLN A 236 -0.34 -3.01 14.79
N THR A 237 -0.87 -2.90 13.57
CA THR A 237 -2.31 -2.69 13.37
C THR A 237 -3.12 -3.90 13.81
N LEU A 238 -2.63 -5.12 13.57
CA LEU A 238 -3.23 -6.33 14.12
C LEU A 238 -3.22 -6.29 15.66
N ASN A 239 -2.10 -5.93 16.29
CA ASN A 239 -2.04 -5.74 17.75
C ASN A 239 -3.07 -4.72 18.26
N ALA A 240 -3.27 -3.62 17.53
CA ALA A 240 -4.27 -2.60 17.87
C ALA A 240 -5.72 -3.11 17.73
N VAL A 241 -6.03 -3.84 16.65
CA VAL A 241 -7.36 -4.48 16.45
C VAL A 241 -7.62 -5.53 17.54
N ARG A 242 -6.62 -6.31 17.90
CA ARG A 242 -6.72 -7.36 18.93
C ARG A 242 -6.75 -6.79 20.34
N SER A 243 -6.07 -5.66 20.58
CA SER A 243 -6.22 -4.85 21.80
C SER A 243 -7.64 -4.35 21.97
N LEU A 244 -8.28 -3.92 20.88
CA LEU A 244 -9.69 -3.51 20.90
C LEU A 244 -10.62 -4.70 21.18
N ASP A 245 -10.35 -5.88 20.59
CA ASP A 245 -11.09 -7.10 20.90
C ASP A 245 -10.95 -7.49 22.39
N PHE A 246 -9.74 -7.38 22.95
CA PHE A 246 -9.47 -7.64 24.37
C PHE A 246 -10.27 -6.73 25.30
N VAL A 247 -10.14 -5.41 25.16
CA VAL A 247 -10.78 -4.48 26.10
C VAL A 247 -12.30 -4.50 26.00
N LEU A 248 -12.86 -4.73 24.82
CA LEU A 248 -14.31 -4.84 24.64
C LEU A 248 -14.88 -6.18 25.13
N GLY A 249 -14.02 -7.17 25.37
CA GLY A 249 -14.38 -8.43 26.03
C GLY A 249 -14.45 -8.32 27.56
N LEU A 250 -13.93 -7.23 28.16
CA LEU A 250 -13.95 -7.05 29.60
C LEU A 250 -15.37 -6.71 30.10
N PRO A 251 -15.85 -7.35 31.19
CA PRO A 251 -17.23 -7.18 31.66
C PRO A 251 -17.52 -5.78 32.21
N ASP A 252 -16.49 -5.06 32.63
CA ASP A 252 -16.53 -3.72 33.22
C ASP A 252 -16.35 -2.58 32.20
N VAL A 253 -16.22 -2.89 30.89
CA VAL A 253 -16.06 -1.89 29.81
C VAL A 253 -17.37 -1.60 29.09
N ASP A 254 -17.63 -0.32 28.84
CA ASP A 254 -18.73 0.19 28.02
C ASP A 254 -18.31 0.24 26.54
N PRO A 255 -18.88 -0.62 25.67
CA PRO A 255 -18.49 -0.69 24.27
C PRO A 255 -18.97 0.49 23.43
N THR A 256 -19.78 1.39 23.98
CA THR A 256 -20.28 2.59 23.27
C THR A 256 -19.38 3.81 23.46
N ARG A 257 -18.46 3.78 24.44
CA ARG A 257 -17.54 4.88 24.78
C ARG A 257 -16.10 4.40 24.73
N VAL A 258 -15.56 4.34 23.52
CA VAL A 258 -14.23 3.81 23.19
C VAL A 258 -13.38 4.91 22.56
N ALA A 259 -12.38 5.37 23.28
CA ALA A 259 -11.42 6.34 22.77
C ALA A 259 -10.08 5.68 22.42
N ILE A 260 -9.34 6.25 21.48
CA ILE A 260 -7.93 5.92 21.24
C ILE A 260 -7.10 7.19 21.13
N THR A 261 -5.91 7.18 21.74
CA THR A 261 -4.91 8.25 21.62
C THR A 261 -3.49 7.70 21.59
N GLY A 262 -2.56 8.54 21.13
CA GLY A 262 -1.15 8.25 21.04
C GLY A 262 -0.41 9.39 20.36
N ALA A 263 0.88 9.55 20.66
CA ALA A 263 1.71 10.59 20.05
C ALA A 263 2.76 10.01 19.09
N SER A 264 3.15 10.78 18.07
CA SER A 264 4.17 10.38 17.10
C SER A 264 3.77 9.06 16.39
N GLY A 265 4.61 8.01 16.42
CA GLY A 265 4.23 6.68 15.95
C GLY A 265 2.96 6.10 16.62
N GLY A 266 2.67 6.47 17.87
CA GLY A 266 1.39 6.17 18.53
C GLY A 266 0.22 6.95 17.92
N GLY A 267 0.46 8.16 17.42
CA GLY A 267 -0.50 8.93 16.62
C GLY A 267 -0.79 8.27 15.27
N THR A 268 0.24 7.68 14.63
CA THR A 268 0.09 6.85 13.42
C THR A 268 -0.84 5.65 13.69
N GLN A 269 -0.60 4.90 14.76
CA GLN A 269 -1.48 3.79 15.18
C GLN A 269 -2.91 4.28 15.48
N THR A 270 -3.04 5.43 16.14
CA THR A 270 -4.32 6.03 16.53
C THR A 270 -5.20 6.35 15.32
N MET A 271 -4.67 7.05 14.32
CA MET A 271 -5.46 7.41 13.13
C MET A 271 -5.78 6.19 12.26
N ILE A 272 -4.87 5.21 12.16
CA ILE A 272 -5.11 3.99 11.40
C ILE A 272 -6.20 3.12 12.04
N LEU A 273 -6.12 2.83 13.35
CA LEU A 273 -7.15 2.04 14.01
C LEU A 273 -8.51 2.74 13.95
N ALA A 274 -8.55 4.05 14.21
CA ALA A 274 -9.78 4.83 14.14
C ALA A 274 -10.40 4.83 12.73
N GLY A 275 -9.60 4.93 11.68
CA GLY A 275 -10.06 4.87 10.30
C GLY A 275 -10.60 3.50 9.86
N LEU A 276 -10.09 2.41 10.46
CA LEU A 276 -10.41 1.03 10.09
C LEU A 276 -11.52 0.39 10.92
N ASP A 277 -11.57 0.65 12.23
CA ASP A 277 -12.45 -0.06 13.14
C ASP A 277 -13.61 0.83 13.62
N PRO A 278 -14.87 0.54 13.21
CA PRO A 278 -16.01 1.38 13.54
C PRO A 278 -16.38 1.36 15.03
N ARG A 279 -15.80 0.45 15.84
CA ARG A 279 -16.06 0.39 17.29
C ARG A 279 -15.38 1.51 18.06
N VAL A 280 -14.36 2.17 17.49
CA VAL A 280 -13.79 3.40 18.06
C VAL A 280 -14.81 4.54 17.94
N THR A 281 -15.09 5.24 19.04
CA THR A 281 -16.08 6.33 19.09
C THR A 281 -15.48 7.71 19.36
N LEU A 282 -14.21 7.80 19.77
CA LEU A 282 -13.42 9.04 19.84
C LEU A 282 -11.95 8.78 19.46
N SER A 283 -11.33 9.68 18.70
CA SER A 283 -9.93 9.55 18.25
C SER A 283 -9.12 10.79 18.60
N PHE A 284 -7.88 10.62 19.07
CA PHE A 284 -6.97 11.72 19.36
C PHE A 284 -5.51 11.41 18.97
N PRO A 285 -5.14 11.45 17.68
CA PRO A 285 -3.75 11.34 17.25
C PRO A 285 -2.98 12.63 17.58
N ALA A 286 -1.98 12.53 18.46
CA ALA A 286 -1.17 13.66 18.89
C ALA A 286 0.12 13.78 18.06
N VAL A 287 0.49 15.01 17.70
CA VAL A 287 1.77 15.38 17.04
C VAL A 287 2.17 14.46 15.88
N MET A 288 1.22 14.05 15.04
CA MET A 288 1.49 13.16 13.90
C MET A 288 0.74 13.50 12.60
N VAL A 289 -0.55 13.85 12.70
CA VAL A 289 -1.35 14.20 11.51
C VAL A 289 -0.70 15.41 10.83
N SER A 290 -0.35 15.27 9.56
CA SER A 290 0.44 16.26 8.84
C SER A 290 0.31 16.09 7.32
N THR A 291 0.49 17.21 6.61
CA THR A 291 0.66 17.24 5.14
C THR A 291 2.11 17.13 4.70
N ALA A 292 3.05 17.20 5.65
CA ALA A 292 4.47 16.87 5.47
C ALA A 292 4.77 15.49 6.11
N MET A 293 6.04 15.09 6.23
CA MET A 293 6.56 13.88 6.92
C MET A 293 5.50 12.84 7.37
N GLN A 294 5.38 11.74 6.62
CA GLN A 294 4.28 10.79 6.79
C GLN A 294 4.51 9.67 7.82
N GLY A 295 5.68 9.61 8.44
CA GLY A 295 6.12 8.58 9.40
C GLY A 295 7.56 8.19 9.10
N GLY A 296 8.49 8.50 9.99
CA GLY A 296 9.93 8.33 9.76
C GLY A 296 10.39 6.90 9.99
N CYS A 297 9.69 6.15 10.85
CA CYS A 297 10.08 4.80 11.23
C CYS A 297 9.58 3.75 10.23
N THR A 298 10.29 2.62 10.15
CA THR A 298 9.86 1.42 9.42
C THR A 298 8.54 0.88 9.95
N CYS A 299 8.27 1.05 11.25
CA CYS A 299 7.03 0.58 11.87
C CYS A 299 5.79 1.40 11.49
N GLU A 300 5.94 2.57 10.85
CA GLU A 300 4.84 3.48 10.46
C GLU A 300 4.49 3.40 8.96
N ASN A 301 5.17 2.51 8.23
CA ASN A 301 5.12 2.41 6.78
C ASN A 301 4.84 0.98 6.34
N ALA A 302 4.12 0.87 5.23
CA ALA A 302 3.89 -0.37 4.50
C ALA A 302 3.78 -0.03 3.00
N SER A 303 4.16 -0.97 2.14
CA SER A 303 3.95 -0.82 0.70
C SER A 303 2.46 -0.60 0.42
N LEU A 304 2.15 0.23 -0.59
CA LEU A 304 0.81 0.64 -1.03
C LEU A 304 0.05 1.60 -0.08
N LEU A 305 0.54 1.85 1.13
CA LEU A 305 -0.25 2.51 2.18
C LEU A 305 -0.69 3.93 1.81
N ARG A 306 0.20 4.76 1.26
CA ARG A 306 0.02 6.20 1.03
C ARG A 306 0.12 6.62 -0.44
N ILE A 307 -0.16 5.70 -1.36
CA ILE A 307 -0.26 6.07 -2.77
C ILE A 307 -1.53 6.90 -2.97
N ASN A 308 -1.41 8.12 -3.48
CA ASN A 308 -2.52 9.06 -3.72
C ASN A 308 -3.39 9.36 -2.48
N THR A 309 -2.81 9.26 -1.29
CA THR A 309 -3.45 9.56 0.00
C THR A 309 -2.38 9.93 1.04
N GLY A 310 -2.76 10.24 2.27
CA GLY A 310 -1.82 10.60 3.34
C GLY A 310 -2.48 10.73 4.71
N ASN A 311 -1.69 11.13 5.72
CA ASN A 311 -2.10 11.13 7.12
C ASN A 311 -3.33 12.01 7.40
N VAL A 312 -3.52 13.14 6.70
CA VAL A 312 -4.72 13.97 6.86
C VAL A 312 -5.98 13.24 6.37
N GLU A 313 -5.90 12.53 5.25
CA GLU A 313 -7.04 11.75 4.74
C GLU A 313 -7.29 10.50 5.61
N PHE A 314 -6.25 9.89 6.19
CA PHE A 314 -6.42 8.83 7.19
C PHE A 314 -7.17 9.32 8.42
N ALA A 315 -6.84 10.52 8.94
CA ALA A 315 -7.61 11.14 10.02
C ALA A 315 -9.06 11.42 9.57
N ALA A 316 -9.25 11.89 8.33
CA ALA A 316 -10.56 12.16 7.74
C ALA A 316 -11.48 10.94 7.70
N LEU A 317 -10.96 9.71 7.58
CA LEU A 317 -11.74 8.46 7.65
C LEU A 317 -12.57 8.30 8.92
N PHE A 318 -12.24 9.02 9.99
CA PHE A 318 -13.00 9.00 11.23
C PHE A 318 -14.23 9.91 11.22
N ALA A 319 -14.32 10.84 10.26
CA ALA A 319 -15.44 11.75 10.15
C ALA A 319 -16.75 10.98 9.92
N PRO A 320 -17.87 11.35 10.60
CA PRO A 320 -18.07 12.56 11.40
C PRO A 320 -17.90 12.38 12.93
N LYS A 321 -17.20 11.34 13.41
CA LYS A 321 -17.05 11.06 14.85
C LYS A 321 -16.07 12.06 15.53
N PRO A 322 -16.18 12.29 16.86
CA PRO A 322 -15.31 13.21 17.60
C PRO A 322 -13.80 12.94 17.44
N GLN A 323 -13.07 13.85 16.82
CA GLN A 323 -11.62 13.76 16.64
C GLN A 323 -10.90 15.01 17.15
N GLY A 324 -9.89 14.83 17.99
CA GLY A 324 -8.93 15.87 18.34
C GLY A 324 -7.56 15.55 17.76
N MET A 325 -6.69 16.54 17.63
CA MET A 325 -5.27 16.33 17.33
C MET A 325 -4.44 17.49 17.86
N THR A 326 -3.14 17.29 18.02
CA THR A 326 -2.21 18.31 18.51
C THR A 326 -1.11 18.62 17.50
N THR A 327 -0.50 19.79 17.65
CA THR A 327 0.68 20.21 16.90
C THR A 327 1.83 20.55 17.84
N ALA A 328 3.06 20.50 17.33
CA ALA A 328 4.28 20.96 18.00
C ALA A 328 5.21 21.68 17.00
N ASP A 329 6.37 22.16 17.46
CA ASP A 329 7.47 22.64 16.60
C ASP A 329 8.16 21.47 15.89
N ASP A 330 7.42 20.85 14.98
CA ASP A 330 7.79 19.70 14.17
C ASP A 330 7.02 19.71 12.83
N TRP A 331 6.97 18.56 12.16
CA TRP A 331 6.26 18.40 10.87
C TRP A 331 4.74 18.69 10.93
N THR A 332 4.13 18.76 12.11
CA THR A 332 2.72 19.07 12.31
C THR A 332 2.41 20.56 12.39
N ARG A 333 3.43 21.43 12.54
CA ARG A 333 3.26 22.89 12.73
C ARG A 333 2.40 23.57 11.66
N GLU A 334 2.39 23.04 10.44
CA GLU A 334 1.64 23.60 9.32
C GLU A 334 0.19 23.11 9.24
N MET A 335 -0.26 22.21 10.12
CA MET A 335 -1.63 21.68 10.10
C MET A 335 -2.68 22.79 10.23
N ALA A 336 -2.41 23.82 11.02
CA ALA A 336 -3.32 24.96 11.19
C ALA A 336 -3.62 25.69 9.86
N THR A 337 -2.70 25.62 8.90
CA THR A 337 -2.78 26.34 7.62
C THR A 337 -2.99 25.45 6.40
N LYS A 338 -2.55 24.18 6.42
CA LYS A 338 -2.48 23.32 5.22
C LYS A 338 -3.27 22.01 5.26
N GLY A 339 -3.82 21.58 6.40
CA GLY A 339 -4.51 20.28 6.49
C GLY A 339 -5.74 20.26 7.40
N PHE A 340 -5.67 20.93 8.55
CA PHE A 340 -6.83 21.06 9.42
C PHE A 340 -8.00 21.84 8.80
N PRO A 341 -7.78 22.92 8.00
CA PRO A 341 -8.87 23.58 7.29
C PRO A 341 -9.67 22.62 6.39
N ASP A 342 -8.99 21.75 5.64
CA ASP A 342 -9.61 20.75 4.76
C ASP A 342 -10.39 19.70 5.58
N LEU A 343 -9.82 19.23 6.68
CA LEU A 343 -10.51 18.31 7.58
C LEU A 343 -11.78 18.96 8.18
N LYS A 344 -11.68 20.21 8.63
CA LYS A 344 -12.82 20.98 9.16
C LYS A 344 -13.90 21.19 8.09
N GLN A 345 -13.51 21.41 6.84
CA GLN A 345 -14.44 21.51 5.71
C GLN A 345 -15.21 20.20 5.52
N LEU A 346 -14.54 19.04 5.52
CA LEU A 346 -15.22 17.74 5.44
C LEU A 346 -16.21 17.57 6.59
N TYR A 347 -15.78 17.78 7.84
CA TYR A 347 -16.66 17.66 9.00
C TYR A 347 -17.89 18.60 8.91
N THR A 348 -17.70 19.81 8.38
CA THR A 348 -18.80 20.76 8.13
C THR A 348 -19.75 20.23 7.07
N GLN A 349 -19.25 19.72 5.93
CA GLN A 349 -20.07 19.11 4.88
C GLN A 349 -20.88 17.91 5.40
N LEU A 350 -20.32 17.14 6.33
CA LEU A 350 -21.01 15.99 6.95
C LEU A 350 -22.01 16.40 8.04
N GLY A 351 -22.13 17.69 8.37
CA GLY A 351 -23.06 18.21 9.37
C GLY A 351 -22.54 18.11 10.80
N ALA A 352 -21.22 17.98 10.98
CA ALA A 352 -20.59 17.75 12.29
C ALA A 352 -19.40 18.70 12.54
N PRO A 353 -19.50 20.01 12.28
CA PRO A 353 -18.35 20.92 12.31
C PRO A 353 -17.65 20.92 13.68
N ASN A 354 -18.38 20.75 14.78
CA ASN A 354 -17.83 20.78 16.13
C ASN A 354 -17.31 19.43 16.63
N GLN A 355 -17.25 18.42 15.76
CA GLN A 355 -16.70 17.09 16.09
C GLN A 355 -15.23 16.96 15.68
N VAL A 356 -14.56 18.05 15.29
CA VAL A 356 -13.12 18.06 15.01
C VAL A 356 -12.43 19.28 15.61
N MET A 357 -11.28 19.09 16.25
CA MET A 357 -10.47 20.18 16.81
C MET A 357 -8.96 20.00 16.61
N LEU A 358 -8.25 21.13 16.55
CA LEU A 358 -6.79 21.22 16.53
C LEU A 358 -6.31 21.95 17.79
N HIS A 359 -5.60 21.24 18.66
CA HIS A 359 -4.96 21.83 19.83
C HIS A 359 -3.54 22.26 19.48
N ARG A 360 -3.30 23.57 19.50
CA ARG A 360 -2.06 24.19 19.03
C ARG A 360 -0.98 24.21 20.10
N GLY A 361 0.21 23.75 19.77
CA GLY A 361 1.33 23.57 20.71
C GLY A 361 2.69 23.89 20.11
N GLU A 362 2.75 24.70 19.05
CA GLU A 362 3.94 24.92 18.22
C GLU A 362 5.09 25.66 18.91
N HIS A 363 4.93 26.08 20.16
CA HIS A 363 6.02 26.62 21.01
C HIS A 363 6.73 25.52 21.81
N PHE A 364 6.17 24.31 21.86
CA PHE A 364 6.80 23.12 22.43
C PHE A 364 7.48 22.30 21.33
N LYS A 365 8.56 21.62 21.69
CA LYS A 365 9.16 20.58 20.84
C LYS A 365 8.27 19.35 20.78
N HIS A 366 8.60 18.41 19.89
CA HIS A 366 7.85 17.17 19.66
C HIS A 366 7.65 16.35 20.95
N ASN A 367 6.44 16.37 21.52
CA ASN A 367 6.09 15.66 22.76
C ASN A 367 4.57 15.42 22.90
N TYR A 368 4.16 14.74 23.98
CA TYR A 368 2.77 14.68 24.45
C TYR A 368 2.68 15.23 25.88
N ASN A 369 3.07 16.50 26.00
CA ASN A 369 3.20 17.21 27.28
C ASN A 369 1.86 17.42 28.02
N ALA A 370 1.91 17.94 29.25
CA ALA A 370 0.75 18.15 30.12
C ALA A 370 -0.32 19.05 29.49
N VAL A 371 0.08 20.03 28.66
CA VAL A 371 -0.84 20.92 27.94
C VAL A 371 -1.64 20.15 26.88
N ALA A 372 -0.95 19.38 26.04
CA ALA A 372 -1.57 18.50 25.04
C ALA A 372 -2.45 17.42 25.69
N ARG A 373 -1.99 16.81 26.79
CA ARG A 373 -2.78 15.84 27.58
C ARG A 373 -4.05 16.46 28.14
N SER A 374 -3.98 17.67 28.70
CA SER A 374 -5.16 18.41 29.16
C SER A 374 -6.15 18.70 28.04
N GLY A 375 -5.67 19.02 26.83
CA GLY A 375 -6.50 19.14 25.64
C GLY A 375 -7.28 17.86 25.33
N PHE A 376 -6.61 16.71 25.37
CA PHE A 376 -7.26 15.40 25.21
C PHE A 376 -8.27 15.10 26.33
N TYR A 377 -7.89 15.26 27.60
CA TYR A 377 -8.79 15.00 28.72
C TYR A 377 -10.06 15.84 28.67
N THR A 378 -9.92 17.12 28.30
CA THR A 378 -11.05 18.04 28.19
C THR A 378 -12.00 17.61 27.06
N TRP A 379 -11.45 17.20 25.91
CA TRP A 379 -12.22 16.67 24.80
C TRP A 379 -12.96 15.37 25.15
N LEU A 380 -12.25 14.44 25.78
CA LEU A 380 -12.82 13.17 26.26
C LEU A 380 -13.94 13.42 27.28
N ASN A 381 -13.69 14.29 28.26
CA ASN A 381 -14.67 14.66 29.30
C ASN A 381 -15.97 15.19 28.71
N GLN A 382 -15.87 16.08 27.70
CA GLN A 382 -17.03 16.63 27.01
C GLN A 382 -17.81 15.54 26.27
N HIS A 383 -17.15 14.72 25.45
CA HIS A 383 -17.83 13.75 24.59
C HIS A 383 -18.35 12.52 25.36
N PHE A 384 -17.63 12.05 26.37
CA PHE A 384 -18.04 10.90 27.18
C PHE A 384 -18.82 11.29 28.44
N LYS A 385 -19.05 12.60 28.64
CA LYS A 385 -19.82 13.17 29.76
C LYS A 385 -19.31 12.69 31.12
N LEU A 386 -17.99 12.80 31.33
CA LEU A 386 -17.32 12.25 32.53
C LEU A 386 -17.52 13.11 33.79
N GLY A 387 -18.16 14.27 33.67
CA GLY A 387 -18.54 15.14 34.80
C GLY A 387 -17.39 15.91 35.44
N GLN A 388 -16.22 15.97 34.80
CA GLN A 388 -15.07 16.72 35.31
C GLN A 388 -15.23 18.22 35.04
N LYS A 389 -14.67 19.06 35.92
CA LYS A 389 -14.56 20.50 35.67
C LYS A 389 -13.57 20.74 34.52
N SER A 390 -13.99 21.48 33.51
CA SER A 390 -13.15 21.87 32.36
C SER A 390 -12.45 23.23 32.61
N PRO A 391 -11.20 23.44 32.13
CA PRO A 391 -10.35 22.44 31.49
C PRO A 391 -9.92 21.36 32.50
N VAL A 392 -9.79 20.12 32.03
CA VAL A 392 -9.37 19.01 32.88
C VAL A 392 -7.85 19.05 33.01
N ILE A 393 -7.38 19.37 34.20
CA ILE A 393 -5.97 19.40 34.56
C ILE A 393 -5.64 18.12 35.34
N GLU A 394 -4.54 17.48 34.99
CA GLU A 394 -4.06 16.32 35.74
C GLU A 394 -3.65 16.68 37.16
N ARG A 395 -3.64 15.67 38.05
CA ARG A 395 -3.10 15.77 39.41
C ARG A 395 -1.88 14.87 39.52
N ASP A 396 -0.95 15.24 40.38
CA ASP A 396 0.23 14.41 40.64
C ASP A 396 -0.15 13.03 41.24
N TYR A 397 0.78 12.09 41.22
CA TYR A 397 0.57 10.73 41.74
C TYR A 397 1.88 10.07 42.16
N GLN A 398 1.78 9.05 43.00
CA GLN A 398 2.92 8.20 43.31
C GLN A 398 3.16 7.21 42.17
N ARG A 399 4.28 7.41 41.47
CA ARG A 399 4.67 6.63 40.31
C ARG A 399 5.04 5.20 40.66
N LEU A 400 4.75 4.28 39.75
CA LEU A 400 5.17 2.88 39.82
C LEU A 400 6.56 2.71 39.23
N SER A 401 7.36 1.82 39.82
CA SER A 401 8.67 1.44 39.30
C SER A 401 8.55 0.51 38.09
N LYS A 402 9.65 0.34 37.37
CA LYS A 402 9.74 -0.62 36.26
C LYS A 402 9.34 -2.04 36.69
N GLU A 403 9.83 -2.51 37.83
CA GLU A 403 9.59 -3.86 38.35
C GLU A 403 8.10 -4.09 38.67
N GLN A 404 7.42 -3.04 39.13
CA GLN A 404 6.00 -3.07 39.43
C GLN A 404 5.15 -3.14 38.15
N LEU A 405 5.63 -2.57 37.04
CA LEU A 405 4.91 -2.50 35.77
C LEU A 405 5.25 -3.63 34.80
N THR A 406 6.46 -4.19 34.86
CA THR A 406 6.91 -5.23 33.93
C THR A 406 5.98 -6.44 33.99
N VAL A 407 5.56 -6.94 32.83
CA VAL A 407 4.59 -8.03 32.71
C VAL A 407 5.22 -9.37 33.06
N TRP A 408 6.45 -9.60 32.63
CA TRP A 408 7.11 -10.88 32.79
C TRP A 408 7.73 -11.06 34.18
N ASP A 409 7.54 -12.22 34.79
CA ASP A 409 8.14 -12.60 36.07
C ASP A 409 8.39 -14.13 36.13
N ALA A 410 8.72 -14.65 37.31
CA ALA A 410 9.01 -16.07 37.48
C ALA A 410 7.78 -16.98 37.24
N GLN A 411 6.56 -16.48 37.49
CA GLN A 411 5.31 -17.19 37.28
C GLN A 411 4.78 -16.98 35.85
N HIS A 412 5.15 -15.87 35.22
CA HIS A 412 4.76 -15.45 33.87
C HIS A 412 6.02 -15.19 33.02
N PRO A 413 6.74 -16.24 32.59
CA PRO A 413 8.02 -16.07 31.90
C PRO A 413 7.85 -15.40 30.53
N ALA A 414 8.80 -14.54 30.17
CA ALA A 414 8.84 -13.89 28.87
C ALA A 414 9.02 -14.92 27.73
N PRO A 415 8.46 -14.66 26.53
CA PRO A 415 8.83 -15.41 25.34
C PRO A 415 10.31 -15.16 25.00
N LYS A 416 10.88 -16.04 24.16
CA LYS A 416 12.24 -15.85 23.65
C LYS A 416 12.33 -14.51 22.91
N ALA A 417 13.29 -13.67 23.31
CA ALA A 417 13.53 -12.38 22.68
C ALA A 417 14.25 -12.55 21.33
N ASP A 418 13.95 -11.66 20.37
CA ASP A 418 14.54 -11.63 19.03
C ASP A 418 14.60 -13.01 18.34
N ASP A 419 13.46 -13.70 18.31
CA ASP A 419 13.41 -15.09 17.88
C ASP A 419 13.06 -15.21 16.39
N ALA A 420 14.08 -15.38 15.55
CA ALA A 420 13.91 -15.54 14.10
C ALA A 420 13.02 -16.73 13.72
N ASP A 421 13.00 -17.81 14.52
CA ASP A 421 12.13 -18.95 14.26
C ASP A 421 10.66 -18.61 14.53
N PHE A 422 10.40 -17.81 15.56
CA PHE A 422 9.07 -17.26 15.80
C PHE A 422 8.64 -16.32 14.67
N GLU A 423 9.52 -15.41 14.23
CA GLU A 423 9.24 -14.51 13.11
C GLU A 423 8.80 -15.28 11.85
N ARG A 424 9.60 -16.27 11.43
CA ARG A 424 9.28 -17.10 10.25
C ARG A 424 7.98 -17.89 10.42
N LYS A 425 7.70 -18.41 11.62
CA LYS A 425 6.43 -19.09 11.92
C LYS A 425 5.24 -18.16 11.83
N LEU A 426 5.36 -16.93 12.36
CA LEU A 426 4.31 -15.91 12.28
C LEU A 426 4.01 -15.52 10.83
N LEU A 427 5.06 -15.25 10.03
CA LEU A 427 4.90 -14.92 8.61
C LEU A 427 4.31 -16.07 7.81
N ARG A 428 4.72 -17.32 8.10
CA ARG A 428 4.12 -18.50 7.46
C ARG A 428 2.65 -18.64 7.85
N TRP A 429 2.31 -18.47 9.12
CA TRP A 429 0.92 -18.56 9.59
C TRP A 429 0.02 -17.53 8.88
N LEU A 430 0.47 -16.27 8.76
CA LEU A 430 -0.27 -15.22 8.04
C LEU A 430 -0.51 -15.58 6.57
N LYS A 431 0.50 -16.15 5.89
CA LYS A 431 0.38 -16.60 4.51
C LYS A 431 -0.59 -17.77 4.40
N ASP A 432 -0.40 -18.82 5.20
CA ASP A 432 -1.21 -20.04 5.17
C ASP A 432 -2.69 -19.72 5.47
N ASP A 433 -2.96 -18.79 6.39
CA ASP A 433 -4.31 -18.33 6.69
C ASP A 433 -4.95 -17.60 5.50
N ALA A 434 -4.21 -16.68 4.86
CA ALA A 434 -4.70 -16.00 3.66
C ALA A 434 -4.96 -16.97 2.49
N GLU A 435 -4.10 -17.97 2.28
CA GLU A 435 -4.27 -19.00 1.25
C GLU A 435 -5.51 -19.88 1.51
N LYS A 436 -5.77 -20.25 2.78
CA LYS A 436 -7.00 -20.98 3.16
C LYS A 436 -8.24 -20.15 2.87
N GLN A 437 -8.23 -18.86 3.23
CA GLN A 437 -9.35 -17.96 2.96
C GLN A 437 -9.57 -17.74 1.45
N LEU A 438 -8.48 -17.63 0.68
CA LEU A 438 -8.53 -17.55 -0.77
C LEU A 438 -9.15 -18.81 -1.39
N ALA A 439 -8.69 -20.00 -0.98
CA ALA A 439 -9.23 -21.27 -1.45
C ALA A 439 -10.71 -21.43 -1.10
N ALA A 440 -11.14 -21.02 0.10
CA ALA A 440 -12.55 -21.01 0.51
C ALA A 440 -13.41 -20.07 -0.35
N SER A 441 -12.84 -18.95 -0.81
CA SER A 441 -13.53 -18.02 -1.72
C SER A 441 -13.62 -18.53 -3.16
N ALA A 442 -12.75 -19.46 -3.56
CA ALA A 442 -12.65 -20.03 -4.91
C ALA A 442 -13.74 -21.08 -5.22
N THR A 443 -14.92 -20.98 -4.59
CA THR A 443 -16.08 -21.83 -4.87
C THR A 443 -16.99 -21.24 -5.96
N SER A 444 -16.91 -19.93 -6.20
CA SER A 444 -17.56 -19.22 -7.30
C SER A 444 -16.71 -18.04 -7.77
N LEU A 445 -16.90 -17.62 -9.02
CA LEU A 445 -16.22 -16.43 -9.54
C LEU A 445 -16.61 -15.16 -8.77
N ALA A 446 -17.85 -15.06 -8.29
CA ALA A 446 -18.32 -13.90 -7.55
C ALA A 446 -17.61 -13.75 -6.19
N THR A 447 -17.55 -14.82 -5.40
CA THR A 447 -16.86 -14.83 -4.10
C THR A 447 -15.36 -14.66 -4.24
N PHE A 448 -14.75 -15.27 -5.27
CA PHE A 448 -13.32 -15.09 -5.56
C PHE A 448 -13.00 -13.63 -5.97
N ARG A 449 -13.82 -13.02 -6.84
CA ARG A 449 -13.67 -11.60 -7.21
C ARG A 449 -13.90 -10.66 -6.01
N GLN A 450 -14.80 -11.00 -5.10
CA GLN A 450 -15.01 -10.23 -3.89
C GLN A 450 -13.77 -10.20 -3.00
N LEU A 451 -13.08 -11.34 -2.82
CA LEU A 451 -11.89 -11.42 -1.96
C LEU A 451 -10.61 -11.02 -2.72
N ALA A 452 -10.23 -11.81 -3.73
CA ALA A 452 -9.00 -11.64 -4.49
C ALA A 452 -9.06 -10.41 -5.40
N GLY A 453 -10.20 -10.19 -6.06
CA GLY A 453 -10.38 -9.05 -6.97
C GLY A 453 -10.23 -7.72 -6.25
N GLN A 454 -10.88 -7.52 -5.10
CA GLN A 454 -10.72 -6.29 -4.30
C GLN A 454 -9.26 -6.09 -3.84
N GLY A 455 -8.58 -7.17 -3.46
CA GLY A 455 -7.16 -7.12 -3.09
C GLY A 455 -6.26 -6.69 -4.24
N VAL A 456 -6.45 -7.28 -5.42
CA VAL A 456 -5.70 -6.96 -6.64
C VAL A 456 -6.01 -5.56 -7.15
N GLU A 457 -7.27 -5.12 -7.10
CA GLU A 457 -7.66 -3.75 -7.46
C GLU A 457 -6.94 -2.71 -6.58
N ALA A 458 -6.80 -2.97 -5.28
CA ALA A 458 -6.04 -2.10 -4.37
C ALA A 458 -4.53 -2.15 -4.61
N ILE A 459 -3.95 -3.33 -4.91
CA ILE A 459 -2.52 -3.49 -5.24
C ILE A 459 -2.17 -2.71 -6.51
N LEU A 460 -2.95 -2.89 -7.57
CA LEU A 460 -2.72 -2.17 -8.82
C LEU A 460 -3.09 -0.70 -8.66
N GLY A 461 -4.08 -0.36 -7.85
CA GLY A 461 -4.53 1.01 -7.58
C GLY A 461 -5.23 1.69 -8.75
N ARG A 462 -5.59 0.93 -9.78
CA ARG A 462 -6.36 1.38 -10.94
C ARG A 462 -7.22 0.25 -11.48
N THR A 463 -8.46 0.56 -11.83
CA THR A 463 -9.37 -0.33 -12.56
C THR A 463 -9.71 0.32 -13.90
N LEU A 464 -10.45 -0.37 -14.78
CA LEU A 464 -10.92 0.27 -16.01
C LEU A 464 -11.82 1.48 -15.74
N ALA A 465 -12.61 1.45 -14.67
CA ALA A 465 -13.50 2.55 -14.29
C ALA A 465 -12.70 3.80 -13.89
N THR A 466 -11.53 3.62 -13.26
CA THR A 466 -10.65 4.71 -12.83
C THR A 466 -9.45 4.94 -13.77
N ALA A 467 -9.46 4.30 -14.95
CA ALA A 467 -8.39 4.45 -15.94
C ALA A 467 -8.28 5.86 -16.51
N GLY A 468 -9.29 6.72 -16.31
CA GLY A 468 -9.26 8.12 -16.71
C GLY A 468 -9.74 8.37 -18.14
N THR A 469 -9.55 9.61 -18.59
CA THR A 469 -9.86 10.06 -19.95
C THR A 469 -8.62 9.99 -20.81
N VAL A 470 -8.75 9.38 -22.00
CA VAL A 470 -7.63 9.11 -22.91
C VAL A 470 -7.90 9.75 -24.25
N GLU A 471 -6.94 10.51 -24.76
CA GLU A 471 -6.96 11.14 -26.08
C GLU A 471 -5.87 10.57 -26.98
N TRP A 472 -6.06 10.70 -28.30
CA TRP A 472 -5.11 10.24 -29.30
C TRP A 472 -4.47 11.41 -30.05
N ASP A 473 -3.17 11.58 -29.88
CA ASP A 473 -2.34 12.56 -30.56
C ASP A 473 -1.53 11.88 -31.67
N ARG A 474 -2.14 11.80 -32.86
CA ARG A 474 -1.51 11.21 -34.05
C ARG A 474 -0.40 12.11 -34.59
N LYS A 475 0.80 11.55 -34.76
CA LYS A 475 1.98 12.26 -35.29
C LYS A 475 2.27 11.91 -36.74
N THR A 476 2.15 10.65 -37.10
CA THR A 476 2.38 10.17 -38.47
C THR A 476 1.18 9.40 -39.00
N LYS A 477 1.05 9.37 -40.33
CA LYS A 477 0.08 8.57 -41.06
C LYS A 477 0.65 8.21 -42.42
N THR A 478 0.93 6.93 -42.63
CA THR A 478 1.58 6.42 -43.84
C THR A 478 0.73 5.33 -44.46
N ASP A 479 0.43 5.44 -45.76
CA ASP A 479 -0.23 4.37 -46.50
C ASP A 479 0.79 3.30 -46.87
N ARG A 480 0.56 2.05 -46.45
CA ARG A 480 1.43 0.89 -46.71
C ARG A 480 0.78 -0.09 -47.69
N GLY A 481 -0.17 0.37 -48.50
CA GLY A 481 -0.89 -0.44 -49.48
C GLY A 481 -2.13 -1.08 -48.88
N SER A 482 -2.00 -2.21 -48.19
CA SER A 482 -3.14 -2.96 -47.62
C SER A 482 -3.63 -2.40 -46.27
N TYR A 483 -2.80 -1.60 -45.59
CA TYR A 483 -3.10 -0.97 -44.31
C TYR A 483 -2.51 0.44 -44.22
N ILE A 484 -2.97 1.20 -43.23
CA ILE A 484 -2.45 2.51 -42.84
C ILE A 484 -1.66 2.35 -41.54
N GLU A 485 -0.43 2.84 -41.53
CA GLU A 485 0.43 2.89 -40.35
C GLU A 485 0.36 4.27 -39.70
N MET A 486 0.12 4.35 -38.39
CA MET A 486 0.06 5.62 -37.66
C MET A 486 0.85 5.52 -36.36
N ALA A 487 1.81 6.41 -36.13
CA ALA A 487 2.49 6.56 -34.85
C ALA A 487 2.02 7.82 -34.12
N GLY A 488 2.08 7.81 -32.79
CA GLY A 488 1.65 8.93 -31.96
C GLY A 488 1.55 8.57 -30.48
N LEU A 489 0.86 9.40 -29.71
CA LEU A 489 0.74 9.27 -28.25
C LEU A 489 -0.71 9.05 -27.83
N LEU A 490 -0.94 8.03 -27.01
CA LEU A 490 -2.15 7.98 -26.18
C LEU A 490 -1.90 8.80 -24.91
N GLN A 491 -2.67 9.88 -24.74
CA GLN A 491 -2.52 10.83 -23.65
C GLN A 491 -3.61 10.61 -22.61
N ASN A 492 -3.24 10.10 -21.44
CA ASN A 492 -4.14 9.97 -20.31
C ASN A 492 -4.21 11.30 -19.56
N LYS A 493 -5.25 12.10 -19.83
CA LYS A 493 -5.39 13.45 -19.26
C LYS A 493 -5.68 13.45 -17.77
N THR A 494 -6.30 12.38 -17.26
CA THR A 494 -6.61 12.26 -15.83
C THR A 494 -5.35 12.06 -15.01
N HIS A 495 -4.42 11.24 -15.51
CA HIS A 495 -3.22 10.84 -14.78
C HIS A 495 -1.94 11.54 -15.25
N GLY A 496 -1.99 12.32 -16.34
CA GLY A 496 -0.82 13.04 -16.88
C GLY A 496 0.22 12.10 -17.50
N GLU A 497 -0.24 11.03 -18.15
CA GLU A 497 0.61 9.96 -18.72
C GLU A 497 0.55 10.00 -20.25
N GLU A 498 1.65 9.65 -20.93
CA GLU A 498 1.75 9.65 -22.39
C GLU A 498 2.38 8.35 -22.87
N ILE A 499 1.64 7.55 -23.65
CA ILE A 499 2.08 6.22 -24.11
C ILE A 499 2.37 6.29 -25.62
N PRO A 500 3.63 6.11 -26.05
CA PRO A 500 3.99 5.95 -27.46
C PRO A 500 3.41 4.67 -28.05
N VAL A 501 2.64 4.82 -29.13
CA VAL A 501 2.01 3.69 -29.80
C VAL A 501 2.10 3.75 -31.32
N VAL A 502 2.00 2.59 -31.94
CA VAL A 502 1.88 2.39 -33.39
C VAL A 502 0.62 1.60 -33.70
N TRP A 503 -0.18 2.13 -34.62
CA TRP A 503 -1.38 1.51 -35.15
C TRP A 503 -1.12 0.96 -36.55
N LEU A 504 -1.46 -0.29 -36.77
CA LEU A 504 -1.54 -0.93 -38.07
C LEU A 504 -3.02 -1.12 -38.40
N TYR A 505 -3.59 -0.18 -39.15
CA TYR A 505 -5.03 -0.11 -39.43
C TYR A 505 -5.35 -0.64 -40.84
N PRO A 506 -5.93 -1.84 -40.99
CA PRO A 506 -6.22 -2.41 -42.31
C PRO A 506 -7.30 -1.60 -43.04
N LYS A 507 -7.16 -1.46 -44.36
CA LYS A 507 -8.17 -0.75 -45.18
C LYS A 507 -9.51 -1.48 -45.22
N LYS A 508 -9.49 -2.80 -45.06
CA LYS A 508 -10.68 -3.66 -44.87
C LYS A 508 -10.74 -4.10 -43.41
N TRP A 509 -11.30 -3.24 -42.57
CA TRP A 509 -11.35 -3.50 -41.13
C TRP A 509 -12.49 -4.45 -40.75
N SER A 510 -12.19 -5.45 -39.93
CA SER A 510 -13.13 -6.47 -39.44
C SER A 510 -13.91 -6.05 -38.18
N GLY A 511 -13.62 -4.87 -37.64
CA GLY A 511 -14.11 -4.44 -36.32
C GLY A 511 -13.23 -4.89 -35.15
N ARG A 512 -12.23 -5.74 -35.37
CA ARG A 512 -11.34 -6.26 -34.32
C ARG A 512 -10.14 -5.33 -34.06
N ALA A 513 -9.78 -5.18 -32.79
CA ALA A 513 -8.56 -4.50 -32.36
C ALA A 513 -7.74 -5.42 -31.44
N VAL A 514 -6.46 -5.59 -31.73
CA VAL A 514 -5.51 -6.41 -30.97
C VAL A 514 -4.40 -5.52 -30.44
N VAL A 515 -4.29 -5.40 -29.12
CA VAL A 515 -3.12 -4.79 -28.47
C VAL A 515 -2.03 -5.85 -28.39
N TRP A 516 -0.85 -5.58 -28.94
CA TRP A 516 0.26 -6.54 -29.05
C TRP A 516 1.48 -6.03 -28.28
N LEU A 517 1.81 -6.70 -27.18
CA LEU A 517 2.81 -6.27 -26.21
C LEU A 517 3.94 -7.29 -26.04
N ASP A 518 5.14 -6.77 -25.88
CA ASP A 518 6.39 -7.53 -25.78
C ASP A 518 7.44 -6.71 -25.01
N ASP A 519 8.51 -7.36 -24.56
CA ASP A 519 9.62 -6.72 -23.86
C ASP A 519 10.34 -5.67 -24.73
N SER A 520 10.29 -5.82 -26.06
CA SER A 520 10.85 -4.88 -27.04
C SER A 520 9.95 -3.68 -27.35
N GLY A 521 8.80 -3.55 -26.67
CA GLY A 521 7.81 -2.51 -26.92
C GLY A 521 7.23 -2.60 -28.33
N LYS A 522 6.94 -1.46 -28.96
CA LYS A 522 6.34 -1.43 -30.31
C LYS A 522 7.27 -1.93 -31.42
N ALA A 523 8.57 -2.09 -31.14
CA ALA A 523 9.51 -2.70 -32.07
C ALA A 523 9.20 -4.18 -32.35
N ALA A 524 8.49 -4.86 -31.44
CA ALA A 524 8.06 -6.24 -31.63
C ALA A 524 7.05 -6.45 -32.76
N LEU A 525 6.52 -5.37 -33.36
CA LEU A 525 5.67 -5.47 -34.55
C LEU A 525 6.46 -5.72 -35.84
N TYR A 526 7.78 -5.46 -35.82
CA TYR A 526 8.61 -5.39 -37.01
C TYR A 526 9.76 -6.39 -36.97
N GLN A 527 10.18 -6.82 -38.16
CA GLN A 527 11.43 -7.51 -38.41
C GLN A 527 12.56 -6.50 -38.60
N ALA A 528 13.81 -6.96 -38.62
CA ALA A 528 14.99 -6.10 -38.77
C ALA A 528 15.01 -5.31 -40.10
N ASP A 529 14.38 -5.84 -41.15
CA ASP A 529 14.23 -5.19 -42.46
C ASP A 529 13.08 -4.17 -42.52
N GLY A 530 12.36 -3.97 -41.41
CA GLY A 530 11.22 -3.05 -41.30
C GLY A 530 9.90 -3.61 -41.82
N SER A 531 9.87 -4.85 -42.32
CA SER A 531 8.62 -5.53 -42.61
C SER A 531 7.92 -5.97 -41.33
N LEU A 532 6.60 -6.22 -41.39
CA LEU A 532 5.86 -6.72 -40.23
C LEU A 532 6.30 -8.14 -39.87
N GLN A 533 6.30 -8.46 -38.57
CA GLN A 533 6.43 -9.86 -38.12
C GLN A 533 5.34 -10.73 -38.75
N PRO A 534 5.63 -11.99 -39.16
CA PRO A 534 4.68 -12.83 -39.88
C PRO A 534 3.31 -12.97 -39.21
N GLU A 535 3.29 -13.13 -37.89
CA GLU A 535 2.08 -13.25 -37.09
C GLU A 535 1.28 -11.93 -37.00
N VAL A 536 1.98 -10.79 -36.93
CA VAL A 536 1.35 -9.45 -36.94
C VAL A 536 0.78 -9.16 -38.31
N LYS A 537 1.54 -9.47 -39.38
CA LYS A 537 1.08 -9.37 -40.77
C LYS A 537 -0.21 -10.18 -40.98
N LYS A 538 -0.27 -11.41 -40.47
CA LYS A 538 -1.46 -12.28 -40.55
C LYS A 538 -2.69 -11.65 -39.89
N LEU A 539 -2.52 -11.00 -38.72
CA LEU A 539 -3.62 -10.28 -38.06
C LEU A 539 -4.14 -9.12 -38.92
N VAL A 540 -3.22 -8.30 -39.45
CA VAL A 540 -3.57 -7.14 -40.29
C VAL A 540 -4.24 -7.57 -41.60
N GLU A 541 -3.74 -8.62 -42.26
CA GLU A 541 -4.33 -9.16 -43.50
C GLU A 541 -5.72 -9.77 -43.27
N ALA A 542 -5.97 -10.33 -42.09
CA ALA A 542 -7.30 -10.77 -41.67
C ALA A 542 -8.25 -9.61 -41.27
N GLY A 543 -7.80 -8.36 -41.42
CA GLY A 543 -8.59 -7.17 -41.16
C GLY A 543 -8.63 -6.74 -39.70
N ALA A 544 -7.81 -7.30 -38.81
CA ALA A 544 -7.68 -6.81 -37.44
C ALA A 544 -6.75 -5.60 -37.38
N THR A 545 -7.15 -4.56 -36.64
CA THR A 545 -6.23 -3.47 -36.30
C THR A 545 -5.27 -3.96 -35.23
N VAL A 546 -3.96 -3.75 -35.41
CA VAL A 546 -2.95 -4.09 -34.40
C VAL A 546 -2.38 -2.81 -33.79
N LEU A 547 -2.36 -2.74 -32.46
CA LEU A 547 -1.79 -1.66 -31.66
C LEU A 547 -0.57 -2.17 -30.90
N GLY A 548 0.63 -1.70 -31.27
CA GLY A 548 1.85 -1.92 -30.49
C GLY A 548 2.17 -0.69 -29.65
N ALA A 549 2.76 -0.90 -28.47
CA ALA A 549 3.05 0.18 -27.54
C ALA A 549 4.43 0.02 -26.91
N ASP A 550 5.07 1.14 -26.60
CA ASP A 550 6.13 1.18 -25.61
C ASP A 550 5.47 1.39 -24.25
N LEU A 551 5.43 0.35 -23.39
CA LEU A 551 4.98 0.53 -22.01
C LEU A 551 6.02 1.35 -21.24
N PHE A 552 5.66 1.84 -20.05
CA PHE A 552 6.54 2.67 -19.25
C PHE A 552 7.95 2.06 -19.10
N PHE A 553 8.97 2.88 -19.38
CA PHE A 553 10.38 2.49 -19.51
C PHE A 553 10.72 1.42 -20.57
N GLN A 554 9.98 1.39 -21.68
CA GLN A 554 10.38 0.73 -22.92
C GLN A 554 10.57 1.76 -24.04
N GLY A 555 11.34 1.40 -25.08
CA GLY A 555 11.47 2.16 -26.32
C GLY A 555 11.66 3.66 -26.10
N GLU A 556 10.69 4.47 -26.52
CA GLU A 556 10.74 5.94 -26.46
C GLU A 556 10.73 6.54 -25.04
N PHE A 557 10.47 5.75 -23.99
CA PHE A 557 10.71 6.18 -22.61
C PHE A 557 12.19 6.15 -22.18
N THR A 558 13.08 5.66 -23.04
CA THR A 558 14.50 5.47 -22.75
C THR A 558 15.34 6.26 -23.75
N LYS A 559 16.36 6.99 -23.27
CA LYS A 559 17.21 7.82 -24.14
C LYS A 559 18.15 6.99 -25.01
N ASP A 560 18.59 5.85 -24.49
CA ASP A 560 19.55 4.91 -25.08
C ASP A 560 18.90 3.64 -25.63
N GLY A 561 17.57 3.55 -25.59
CA GLY A 561 16.82 2.38 -26.02
C GLY A 561 16.87 1.21 -25.03
N GLN A 562 17.50 1.36 -23.86
CA GLN A 562 17.68 0.29 -22.90
C GLN A 562 16.67 0.39 -21.75
N ALA A 563 15.89 -0.68 -21.57
CA ALA A 563 15.02 -0.79 -20.41
C ALA A 563 15.84 -0.83 -19.11
N PRO A 564 15.33 -0.26 -18.00
CA PRO A 564 16.01 -0.32 -16.71
C PRO A 564 16.14 -1.77 -16.24
N LYS A 565 17.24 -2.07 -15.55
CA LYS A 565 17.46 -3.38 -14.93
C LYS A 565 16.85 -3.50 -13.52
N GLN A 566 16.55 -2.36 -12.90
CA GLN A 566 15.96 -2.27 -11.57
C GLN A 566 14.94 -1.12 -11.51
N ASN A 567 13.97 -1.26 -10.62
CA ASN A 567 13.03 -0.20 -10.29
C ASN A 567 13.72 1.01 -9.68
N ARG A 568 13.16 2.18 -9.98
CA ARG A 568 13.53 3.42 -9.29
C ARG A 568 13.10 3.33 -7.84
N VAL A 569 14.00 3.71 -6.94
CA VAL A 569 13.75 3.82 -5.51
C VAL A 569 13.96 5.26 -5.07
N VAL A 570 13.27 5.67 -3.99
CA VAL A 570 13.52 6.97 -3.38
C VAL A 570 14.91 7.00 -2.74
N ALA A 571 15.50 8.20 -2.65
CA ALA A 571 16.73 8.37 -1.88
C ALA A 571 16.41 8.20 -0.39
N ASN A 572 16.88 7.10 0.21
CA ASN A 572 16.73 6.84 1.64
C ASN A 572 17.92 6.00 2.13
N THR A 573 18.40 6.27 3.34
CA THR A 573 19.49 5.49 3.94
C THR A 573 19.06 4.07 4.30
N ARG A 574 17.75 3.84 4.43
CA ARG A 574 17.12 2.55 4.76
C ARG A 574 16.58 1.87 3.51
N GLU A 575 17.00 0.63 3.30
CA GLU A 575 16.64 -0.21 2.15
C GLU A 575 15.34 -1.00 2.38
N PHE A 576 14.30 -0.30 2.81
CA PHE A 576 12.97 -0.84 3.03
C PHE A 576 12.05 -0.45 1.88
N ALA A 577 11.41 -1.46 1.26
CA ALA A 577 10.63 -1.29 0.04
C ALA A 577 9.48 -0.27 0.20
N ALA A 578 8.85 -0.23 1.38
CA ALA A 578 7.74 0.69 1.65
C ALA A 578 8.12 2.18 1.61
N TYR A 579 9.38 2.56 1.77
CA TYR A 579 9.77 3.97 1.58
C TYR A 579 9.62 4.41 0.12
N THR A 580 9.66 3.48 -0.83
CA THR A 580 9.35 3.76 -2.24
C THR A 580 7.91 3.39 -2.54
N TYR A 581 7.53 2.14 -2.34
CA TYR A 581 6.24 1.61 -2.80
C TYR A 581 5.07 1.91 -1.85
N GLY A 582 5.34 2.46 -0.66
CA GLY A 582 4.30 3.06 0.18
C GLY A 582 3.72 4.33 -0.42
N TYR A 583 4.42 4.96 -1.37
CA TYR A 583 4.09 6.29 -1.92
C TYR A 583 3.96 6.31 -3.44
N ASN A 584 4.51 5.30 -4.13
CA ASN A 584 4.55 5.20 -5.58
C ASN A 584 4.11 3.81 -6.03
N HIS A 585 3.42 3.72 -7.17
CA HIS A 585 3.18 2.44 -7.83
C HIS A 585 4.50 1.83 -8.32
N SER A 586 4.64 0.49 -8.27
CA SER A 586 5.77 -0.19 -8.88
C SER A 586 5.72 -0.09 -10.41
N LEU A 587 6.86 -0.28 -11.09
CA LEU A 587 6.92 -0.29 -12.55
C LEU A 587 5.95 -1.30 -13.15
N PHE A 588 5.84 -2.48 -12.55
CA PHE A 588 4.88 -3.50 -12.94
C PHE A 588 3.43 -2.96 -12.95
N ALA A 589 3.02 -2.30 -11.85
CA ALA A 589 1.67 -1.72 -11.75
C ALA A 589 1.47 -0.59 -12.78
N GLN A 590 2.47 0.28 -12.98
CA GLN A 590 2.43 1.35 -13.98
C GLN A 590 2.30 0.81 -15.41
N ARG A 591 2.98 -0.29 -15.74
CA ARG A 591 2.82 -0.95 -17.05
C ARG A 591 1.43 -1.58 -17.20
N ALA A 592 0.85 -2.12 -16.12
CA ALA A 592 -0.53 -2.58 -16.15
C ALA A 592 -1.51 -1.40 -16.36
N HIS A 593 -1.19 -0.21 -15.82
CA HIS A 593 -1.95 1.02 -16.06
C HIS A 593 -1.90 1.47 -17.52
N ASP A 594 -0.78 1.29 -18.21
CA ASP A 594 -0.65 1.57 -19.64
C ASP A 594 -1.59 0.67 -20.46
N VAL A 595 -1.66 -0.62 -20.12
CA VAL A 595 -2.61 -1.57 -20.74
C VAL A 595 -4.05 -1.14 -20.50
N LEU A 596 -4.40 -0.73 -19.27
CA LEU A 596 -5.73 -0.21 -18.96
C LEU A 596 -6.06 1.06 -19.75
N THR A 597 -5.09 1.94 -19.97
CA THR A 597 -5.24 3.16 -20.77
C THR A 597 -5.56 2.82 -22.23
N MET A 598 -4.85 1.87 -22.84
CA MET A 598 -5.14 1.39 -24.19
C MET A 598 -6.52 0.75 -24.32
N VAL A 599 -6.88 -0.13 -23.38
CA VAL A 599 -8.21 -0.79 -23.36
C VAL A 599 -9.32 0.24 -23.16
N LYS A 600 -9.13 1.21 -22.25
CA LYS A 600 -10.07 2.32 -22.02
C LYS A 600 -10.31 3.08 -23.32
N TYR A 601 -9.26 3.52 -23.98
CA TYR A 601 -9.35 4.25 -25.25
C TYR A 601 -10.13 3.44 -26.30
N LEU A 602 -9.77 2.18 -26.52
CA LEU A 602 -10.45 1.30 -27.49
C LEU A 602 -11.93 1.07 -27.18
N ARG A 603 -12.34 1.12 -25.90
CA ARG A 603 -13.75 0.91 -25.50
C ARG A 603 -14.58 2.19 -25.42
N SER A 604 -13.94 3.35 -25.21
CA SER A 604 -14.60 4.64 -24.99
C SER A 604 -14.52 5.61 -26.16
N TYR A 605 -13.76 5.30 -27.21
CA TYR A 605 -13.58 6.21 -28.34
C TYR A 605 -14.92 6.63 -28.97
N GLU A 606 -15.13 7.94 -29.07
CA GLU A 606 -16.33 8.54 -29.66
C GLU A 606 -16.42 8.17 -31.14
N THR A 607 -17.57 7.62 -31.52
CA THR A 607 -17.84 7.16 -32.88
C THR A 607 -17.96 8.35 -33.82
N SER A 608 -17.00 8.50 -34.74
CA SER A 608 -17.24 9.17 -36.02
C SER A 608 -17.49 8.11 -37.08
N ALA A 609 -18.18 8.46 -38.18
CA ALA A 609 -18.40 7.55 -39.31
C ALA A 609 -17.09 6.98 -39.91
N GLN A 610 -15.95 7.59 -39.60
CA GLN A 610 -14.62 7.22 -40.12
C GLN A 610 -13.82 6.32 -39.17
N HIS A 611 -14.21 6.21 -37.89
CA HIS A 611 -13.51 5.41 -36.87
C HIS A 611 -14.52 4.78 -35.90
N PRO A 612 -15.15 3.66 -36.29
CA PRO A 612 -16.17 3.01 -35.47
C PRO A 612 -15.54 2.34 -34.23
N LYS A 613 -16.36 2.13 -33.19
CA LYS A 613 -15.95 1.38 -32.00
C LYS A 613 -15.61 -0.07 -32.39
N PRO A 614 -14.48 -0.63 -31.93
CA PRO A 614 -14.16 -2.05 -32.14
C PRO A 614 -15.28 -2.95 -31.61
N SER A 615 -15.70 -3.92 -32.43
CA SER A 615 -16.58 -4.99 -32.02
C SER A 615 -15.89 -5.96 -31.06
N SER A 616 -14.56 -6.02 -31.10
CA SER A 616 -13.74 -6.78 -30.15
C SER A 616 -12.42 -6.08 -29.83
N VAL A 617 -12.03 -6.13 -28.56
CA VAL A 617 -10.75 -5.66 -28.01
C VAL A 617 -10.04 -6.84 -27.36
N ASP A 618 -8.96 -7.28 -28.01
CA ASP A 618 -8.11 -8.37 -27.54
C ASP A 618 -6.73 -7.84 -27.13
N VAL A 619 -6.07 -8.53 -26.20
CA VAL A 619 -4.73 -8.15 -25.72
C VAL A 619 -3.80 -9.35 -25.71
N ALA A 620 -2.66 -9.24 -26.37
CA ALA A 620 -1.59 -10.24 -26.37
C ALA A 620 -0.37 -9.69 -25.61
N GLY A 621 0.17 -10.48 -24.70
CA GLY A 621 1.39 -10.13 -23.94
C GLY A 621 2.37 -11.29 -23.93
N PHE A 622 3.60 -11.01 -24.36
CA PHE A 622 4.70 -11.96 -24.47
C PHE A 622 5.88 -11.57 -23.59
N GLY A 623 6.70 -12.55 -23.21
CA GLY A 623 7.82 -12.35 -22.29
C GLY A 623 7.39 -11.69 -20.97
N GLY A 624 8.14 -10.69 -20.51
CA GLY A 624 7.85 -9.92 -19.29
C GLY A 624 6.52 -9.15 -19.32
N THR A 625 5.93 -8.91 -20.50
CA THR A 625 4.62 -8.23 -20.61
C THR A 625 3.42 -9.16 -20.41
N GLY A 626 3.59 -10.48 -20.50
CA GLY A 626 2.48 -11.42 -20.31
C GLY A 626 1.84 -11.35 -18.91
N PRO A 627 2.62 -11.43 -17.82
CA PRO A 627 2.10 -11.22 -16.47
C PRO A 627 1.47 -9.83 -16.28
N VAL A 628 1.97 -8.79 -16.95
CA VAL A 628 1.38 -7.44 -16.94
C VAL A 628 -0.01 -7.45 -17.58
N VAL A 629 -0.18 -8.13 -18.72
CA VAL A 629 -1.49 -8.32 -19.37
C VAL A 629 -2.45 -9.11 -18.47
N ALA A 630 -1.97 -10.15 -17.79
CA ALA A 630 -2.78 -10.89 -16.81
C ALA A 630 -3.28 -9.97 -15.68
N ALA A 631 -2.41 -9.12 -15.15
CA ALA A 631 -2.76 -8.15 -14.11
C ALA A 631 -3.78 -7.11 -14.59
N ALA A 632 -3.55 -6.50 -15.75
CA ALA A 632 -4.48 -5.54 -16.33
C ALA A 632 -5.85 -6.18 -16.62
N ARG A 633 -5.87 -7.42 -17.12
CA ARG A 633 -7.10 -8.17 -17.36
C ARG A 633 -7.84 -8.52 -16.09
N ALA A 634 -7.17 -8.82 -14.98
CA ALA A 634 -7.82 -9.10 -13.70
C ALA A 634 -8.76 -7.96 -13.25
N VAL A 635 -8.41 -6.70 -13.59
CA VAL A 635 -9.18 -5.50 -13.18
C VAL A 635 -9.93 -4.82 -14.33
N ALA A 636 -9.62 -5.15 -15.59
CA ALA A 636 -10.42 -4.75 -16.75
C ALA A 636 -11.57 -5.73 -17.05
N ARG A 637 -11.40 -6.98 -16.64
CA ARG A 637 -12.35 -8.08 -16.78
C ARG A 637 -12.86 -8.20 -18.22
N GLU A 638 -14.18 -8.18 -18.41
CA GLU A 638 -14.86 -8.39 -19.69
C GLU A 638 -14.60 -7.27 -20.72
N ALA A 639 -13.93 -6.16 -20.34
CA ALA A 639 -13.50 -5.16 -21.31
C ALA A 639 -12.36 -5.66 -22.21
N ILE A 640 -11.67 -6.74 -21.84
CA ILE A 640 -10.75 -7.49 -22.70
C ILE A 640 -11.47 -8.78 -23.09
N ASP A 641 -11.89 -8.90 -24.35
CA ASP A 641 -12.69 -10.04 -24.81
C ASP A 641 -11.86 -11.34 -24.81
N ARG A 642 -10.62 -11.22 -25.29
CA ARG A 642 -9.67 -12.32 -25.38
C ARG A 642 -8.28 -11.87 -24.98
N ALA A 643 -7.57 -12.73 -24.25
CA ALA A 643 -6.17 -12.50 -23.96
C ALA A 643 -5.30 -13.69 -24.36
N ALA A 644 -4.19 -13.40 -25.04
CA ALA A 644 -3.11 -14.34 -25.24
C ALA A 644 -1.97 -13.96 -24.30
N VAL A 645 -1.66 -14.84 -23.34
CA VAL A 645 -0.69 -14.55 -22.28
C VAL A 645 0.40 -15.62 -22.28
N GLU A 646 1.65 -15.18 -22.42
CA GLU A 646 2.82 -15.99 -22.11
C GLU A 646 3.36 -15.61 -20.74
N THR A 647 3.34 -16.53 -19.78
CA THR A 647 3.84 -16.23 -18.43
C THR A 647 5.33 -16.51 -18.27
N GLY A 648 5.91 -17.36 -19.14
CA GLY A 648 7.27 -17.88 -18.99
C GLY A 648 7.52 -18.63 -17.67
N GLY A 649 6.46 -19.08 -16.97
CA GLY A 649 6.54 -19.65 -15.64
C GLY A 649 6.86 -18.64 -14.53
N PHE A 650 6.81 -17.33 -14.83
CA PHE A 650 7.09 -16.27 -13.87
C PHE A 650 6.14 -16.31 -12.67
N ARG A 651 6.69 -16.05 -11.47
CA ARG A 651 5.96 -15.97 -10.21
C ARG A 651 6.54 -14.86 -9.34
N PHE A 652 5.67 -14.03 -8.76
CA PHE A 652 6.11 -12.99 -7.82
C PHE A 652 6.77 -13.60 -6.59
N SER A 653 6.29 -14.76 -6.13
CA SER A 653 6.87 -15.51 -5.01
C SER A 653 8.33 -15.95 -5.22
N LYS A 654 8.83 -15.93 -6.46
CA LYS A 654 10.21 -16.27 -6.80
C LYS A 654 11.16 -15.07 -6.84
N LEU A 655 10.65 -13.85 -6.77
CA LEU A 655 11.48 -12.65 -6.74
C LEU A 655 12.12 -12.46 -5.36
N THR A 656 13.44 -12.30 -5.32
CA THR A 656 14.22 -12.13 -4.08
C THR A 656 14.74 -10.70 -3.88
N ASP A 657 14.54 -9.81 -4.85
CA ASP A 657 14.88 -8.38 -4.76
C ASP A 657 13.63 -7.52 -5.01
N TYR A 658 13.30 -6.63 -4.06
CA TYR A 658 12.18 -5.70 -4.24
C TYR A 658 12.45 -4.65 -5.32
N ARG A 659 13.71 -4.53 -5.78
CA ARG A 659 14.11 -3.64 -6.88
C ARG A 659 13.97 -4.30 -8.25
N ASP A 660 13.58 -5.58 -8.33
CA ASP A 660 13.30 -6.22 -9.62
C ASP A 660 12.23 -5.44 -10.39
N VAL A 661 12.40 -5.28 -11.70
CA VAL A 661 11.46 -4.52 -12.55
C VAL A 661 10.05 -5.11 -12.59
N ASN A 662 9.93 -6.41 -12.34
CA ASN A 662 8.67 -7.13 -12.25
C ASN A 662 8.11 -7.20 -10.82
N PHE A 663 8.78 -6.56 -9.84
CA PHE A 663 8.31 -6.57 -8.47
C PHE A 663 6.97 -5.86 -8.31
N LEU A 664 6.06 -6.53 -7.62
CA LEU A 664 4.75 -6.00 -7.25
C LEU A 664 4.50 -6.33 -5.77
N PRO A 665 4.45 -5.32 -4.87
CA PRO A 665 4.02 -5.55 -3.49
C PRO A 665 2.64 -6.23 -3.47
N GLY A 666 2.51 -7.31 -2.70
CA GLY A 666 1.30 -8.12 -2.67
C GLY A 666 1.06 -9.02 -3.88
N GLY A 667 1.95 -9.05 -4.87
CA GLY A 667 1.78 -9.83 -6.10
C GLY A 667 1.61 -11.33 -5.85
N ALA A 668 2.16 -11.89 -4.76
CA ALA A 668 2.01 -13.30 -4.43
C ALA A 668 0.75 -13.60 -3.60
N LYS A 669 0.25 -12.62 -2.81
CA LYS A 669 -0.76 -12.86 -1.77
C LYS A 669 -2.08 -13.44 -2.28
N TYR A 670 -2.55 -13.00 -3.44
CA TYR A 670 -3.86 -13.37 -3.98
C TYR A 670 -3.76 -14.43 -5.09
N GLY A 671 -2.92 -15.45 -4.87
CA GLY A 671 -2.75 -16.59 -5.78
C GLY A 671 -1.69 -16.40 -6.85
N ASP A 672 -0.78 -15.43 -6.69
CA ASP A 672 0.31 -15.13 -7.63
C ASP A 672 -0.23 -14.89 -9.07
N VAL A 673 0.56 -15.08 -10.12
CA VAL A 673 0.12 -14.99 -11.52
C VAL A 673 -1.11 -15.87 -11.82
N PRO A 674 -1.23 -17.12 -11.32
CA PRO A 674 -2.45 -17.92 -11.46
C PRO A 674 -3.73 -17.21 -10.97
N GLY A 675 -3.66 -16.49 -9.87
CA GLY A 675 -4.77 -15.71 -9.32
C GLY A 675 -5.19 -14.55 -10.24
N LEU A 676 -4.22 -13.85 -10.84
CA LEU A 676 -4.49 -12.80 -11.83
C LEU A 676 -5.19 -13.36 -13.08
N LEU A 677 -4.70 -14.48 -13.61
CA LEU A 677 -5.33 -15.17 -14.73
C LEU A 677 -6.75 -15.63 -14.38
N ALA A 678 -6.95 -16.17 -13.18
CA ALA A 678 -8.23 -16.66 -12.68
C ALA A 678 -9.28 -15.53 -12.56
N LEU A 679 -8.88 -14.33 -12.12
CA LEU A 679 -9.75 -13.15 -12.06
C LEU A 679 -10.23 -12.68 -13.45
N GLY A 680 -9.49 -13.01 -14.51
CA GLY A 680 -9.84 -12.67 -15.89
C GLY A 680 -10.99 -13.50 -16.48
N ALA A 681 -11.40 -14.60 -15.87
CA ALA A 681 -12.60 -15.36 -16.27
C ALA A 681 -13.86 -14.46 -16.19
N PRO A 682 -14.86 -14.56 -17.08
CA PRO A 682 -15.02 -15.56 -18.15
C PRO A 682 -14.34 -15.20 -19.47
N GLY A 683 -13.51 -14.15 -19.57
CA GLY A 683 -12.88 -13.80 -20.85
C GLY A 683 -12.13 -14.99 -21.47
N LYS A 684 -12.04 -15.08 -22.80
CA LYS A 684 -11.33 -16.20 -23.43
C LYS A 684 -9.82 -16.07 -23.18
N LEU A 685 -9.14 -17.18 -22.90
CA LEU A 685 -7.71 -17.19 -22.57
C LEU A 685 -6.94 -18.18 -23.45
N TRP A 686 -5.90 -17.70 -24.12
CA TRP A 686 -4.80 -18.51 -24.62
C TRP A 686 -3.60 -18.34 -23.69
N LEU A 687 -2.98 -19.44 -23.28
CA LEU A 687 -1.97 -19.46 -22.23
C LEU A 687 -0.75 -20.27 -22.68
N ALA A 688 0.44 -19.69 -22.57
CA ALA A 688 1.72 -20.36 -22.76
C ALA A 688 2.67 -20.10 -21.58
N GLY A 689 3.70 -20.94 -21.45
CA GLY A 689 4.69 -20.83 -20.38
C GLY A 689 4.32 -21.56 -19.08
N GLU A 690 3.20 -22.29 -19.06
CA GLU A 690 2.70 -23.04 -17.88
C GLU A 690 2.81 -24.57 -18.04
N GLY A 691 3.52 -25.04 -19.07
CA GLY A 691 3.58 -26.46 -19.41
C GLY A 691 2.40 -26.90 -20.28
N THR A 692 1.88 -28.12 -20.03
CA THR A 692 0.80 -28.72 -20.85
C THR A 692 -0.61 -28.50 -20.29
N ALA A 693 -0.74 -27.90 -19.11
CA ALA A 693 -2.01 -27.62 -18.46
C ALA A 693 -1.98 -26.21 -17.83
N ALA A 694 -3.15 -25.60 -17.66
CA ALA A 694 -3.26 -24.34 -16.95
C ALA A 694 -3.06 -24.55 -15.44
N PRO A 695 -2.61 -23.54 -14.68
CA PRO A 695 -2.56 -23.62 -13.23
C PRO A 695 -3.93 -23.96 -12.62
N ALA A 696 -3.96 -24.81 -11.60
CA ALA A 696 -5.20 -25.38 -11.04
C ALA A 696 -6.25 -24.33 -10.66
N LEU A 697 -5.84 -23.24 -9.99
CA LEU A 697 -6.74 -22.14 -9.62
C LEU A 697 -7.35 -21.45 -10.85
N THR A 698 -6.53 -21.21 -11.88
CA THR A 698 -6.95 -20.58 -13.13
C THR A 698 -7.95 -21.49 -13.86
N GLU A 699 -7.62 -22.77 -14.00
CA GLU A 699 -8.50 -23.76 -14.63
C GLU A 699 -9.83 -23.88 -13.90
N GLN A 700 -9.82 -23.94 -12.56
CA GLN A 700 -11.01 -24.01 -11.74
C GLN A 700 -11.95 -22.81 -11.97
N MET A 701 -11.44 -21.57 -11.95
CA MET A 701 -12.27 -20.38 -12.15
C MET A 701 -12.84 -20.29 -13.56
N HIS A 702 -12.03 -20.63 -14.57
CA HIS A 702 -12.47 -20.68 -15.96
C HIS A 702 -13.53 -21.75 -16.22
N LYS A 703 -13.40 -22.93 -15.58
CA LYS A 703 -14.40 -24.00 -15.62
C LYS A 703 -15.71 -23.56 -14.98
N LEU A 704 -15.68 -22.96 -13.79
CA LEU A 704 -16.88 -22.41 -13.13
C LEU A 704 -17.57 -21.33 -13.98
N ALA A 705 -16.81 -20.61 -14.79
CA ALA A 705 -17.29 -19.56 -15.67
C ALA A 705 -17.66 -20.05 -17.09
N ASN A 706 -17.62 -21.37 -17.35
CA ASN A 706 -17.86 -21.99 -18.66
C ASN A 706 -17.02 -21.37 -19.80
N SER A 707 -15.76 -21.04 -19.53
CA SER A 707 -14.85 -20.41 -20.48
C SER A 707 -13.53 -21.19 -20.58
N PRO A 708 -13.42 -22.16 -21.50
CA PRO A 708 -12.24 -23.03 -21.57
C PRO A 708 -10.97 -22.24 -21.93
N ILE A 709 -9.84 -22.69 -21.38
CA ILE A 709 -8.51 -22.14 -21.63
C ILE A 709 -7.86 -22.94 -22.75
N GLN A 710 -7.29 -22.26 -23.74
CA GLN A 710 -6.42 -22.91 -24.71
C GLN A 710 -4.97 -22.84 -24.23
N VAL A 711 -4.41 -23.98 -23.83
CA VAL A 711 -3.02 -24.08 -23.38
C VAL A 711 -2.11 -24.43 -24.56
N SER A 712 -0.97 -23.76 -24.64
CA SER A 712 0.09 -24.05 -25.60
C SER A 712 1.37 -24.43 -24.87
N ALA A 713 1.95 -25.58 -25.25
CA ALA A 713 3.19 -26.09 -24.67
C ALA A 713 4.42 -25.21 -25.02
N LYS A 714 4.33 -24.42 -26.09
CA LYS A 714 5.38 -23.47 -26.52
C LYS A 714 4.82 -22.06 -26.60
N ALA A 715 5.67 -21.08 -26.36
CA ALA A 715 5.41 -19.66 -26.61
C ALA A 715 5.41 -19.37 -28.12
N ASP A 716 4.42 -19.91 -28.83
CA ASP A 716 4.25 -19.73 -30.27
C ASP A 716 3.33 -18.54 -30.55
N ARG A 717 3.95 -17.41 -30.93
CA ARG A 717 3.25 -16.17 -31.27
C ARG A 717 2.34 -16.33 -32.50
N ALA A 718 2.71 -17.20 -33.46
CA ALA A 718 1.89 -17.47 -34.63
C ALA A 718 0.63 -18.26 -34.25
N ALA A 719 0.75 -19.21 -33.31
CA ALA A 719 -0.40 -19.93 -32.76
C ALA A 719 -1.32 -18.99 -31.96
N ALA A 720 -0.76 -18.09 -31.16
CA ALA A 720 -1.53 -17.07 -30.44
C ALA A 720 -2.28 -16.15 -31.41
N ALA A 721 -1.61 -15.64 -32.45
CA ALA A 721 -2.25 -14.81 -33.48
C ALA A 721 -3.37 -15.56 -34.22
N GLN A 722 -3.16 -16.84 -34.55
CA GLN A 722 -4.20 -17.67 -35.15
C GLN A 722 -5.41 -17.85 -34.23
N TRP A 723 -5.18 -18.06 -32.93
CA TRP A 723 -6.25 -18.16 -31.94
C TRP A 723 -7.03 -16.86 -31.79
N LEU A 724 -6.36 -15.70 -31.80
CA LEU A 724 -6.99 -14.38 -31.80
C LEU A 724 -7.84 -14.11 -33.06
N LEU A 725 -7.60 -14.84 -34.15
CA LEU A 725 -8.43 -14.77 -35.35
C LEU A 725 -9.62 -15.74 -35.33
N ALA A 726 -9.65 -16.71 -34.41
CA ALA A 726 -10.76 -17.63 -34.28
C ALA A 726 -12.10 -16.88 -34.09
N PRO A 727 -13.23 -17.45 -34.55
CA PRO A 727 -14.54 -16.82 -34.43
C PRO A 727 -14.99 -16.53 -32.99
#